data_AF-A0A1Y4GS55-F1
#
_entry.id   AF-A0A1Y4GS55-F1
#
_cell.length_a   1.000
_cell.length_b   1.000
_cell.length_c   1.000
_cell.angle_alpha   90.00
_cell.angle_beta   90.00
_cell.angle_gamma   90.00
#
_symmetry.space_group_name_H-M   'P 1'
#
loop_
_entity.id
_entity.type
_entity.pdbx_description
1 polymer ?
#
loop_
_entity_poly.entity_id
_entity_poly.type
_entity_poly.pdbx_seq_one_letter_code
_entity_poly.pdbx_strand_id
1 'polypeptide(L)'
;MNHPEREAYEFDPLRRIGAEVIAVGEEGLRVRLDEPDLPAEMRVLVHRAGVNGEFDETLRLVEPGSRLNLVDVAVVDDALLPHYLVLEPDYLVDVSALAECVQEYGAGWQRYFWNRIRPKAVTDSILLGNSVNLMFDELVTADDCRAVTFELLMPKLFARYPTEFAATQSIDRSFFQTLRQQFDTLQLLMEHVLPAQSIDRRRAMVEPAFVCEALGLQGRLDFLQREGGLCGIELKAGRPPFPEENCTKIAPPHRAQSVLYQLMMQSVLGVRLDEQRFFLLYARSRYPDGLLRPVVATPDELRTLVNLRNRIVAAERDVARYGASQAEWLTSQLSVENLIPWPSRFTDRYIRPEIQQGRARLERRPDNLLALSYFYRFYAFVAREHYLSKVGYASGSGISGAASLWRMSRSEKEQEGYMFTGLRLVRNDAAAETPEVEFALSGERLLPDFREGDIVLFYRCDREADQVSTCQIFKATVATLSPERIVLRLRDSQLFAGALPAESLYAIEHDYVDSSFTTQYKGLYTLLGASPHRRGLLTGDADEQPQRNGLRRLTYDYDNPHLARILTRAMQADDYFLLVGPPGTGKTSMALRHMVREFMAISDCQILLMAYTNRAVDEICDKLDSIAEVDDYIRVGQTLSCDVAYRSHLLSERMKLCRNREEVSRTIGECRIFVATLSSLSSKTELFSLKRFDVAIVDEASQILEPQLVGVLSAATPTGRDAIGKFILIGDHKQLPAIVVEPPEESAITDSRLRAAGFTDCRVSLFERLYRSLPEGSPFADMLDCQWRMHPDIAAFANRYFYHGLLHNGTADHQVSPLPFTRRGDDEWEQLVATRRLAFLPTATVYAGKKYNDEEARKVAQIVHALYRLYGRNGLEFGRQSVGIITPYRHQIARIRQELDRLQVAAFDAIRIDTVERFQGSQSDCIVYSFSVNDERQLEWLPSYTEEAGQLIDRKLNVALTRARCQLFVLGNSALLARNPLYRQLVEFLEQEPD
;
A
#
# COMPACT_ATOMS: atom_id res chain seq x y z
N MET A 1 -25.81 45.62 32.21
CA MET A 1 -26.19 44.64 31.17
C MET A 1 -25.82 43.29 31.71
N ASN A 2 -26.81 42.41 31.89
CA ASN A 2 -26.65 41.09 32.48
C ASN A 2 -25.63 40.27 31.68
N HIS A 3 -24.55 39.84 32.34
CA HIS A 3 -23.84 38.65 31.90
C HIS A 3 -24.85 37.49 31.98
N PRO A 4 -25.13 36.76 30.89
CA PRO A 4 -25.89 35.53 31.02
C PRO A 4 -25.08 34.59 31.93
N GLU A 5 -25.73 34.07 32.96
CA GLU A 5 -25.20 33.00 33.80
C GLU A 5 -24.70 31.90 32.85
N ARG A 6 -23.41 31.54 32.93
CA ARG A 6 -22.92 30.35 32.24
C ARG A 6 -23.61 29.16 32.89
N GLU A 7 -24.64 28.61 32.24
CA GLU A 7 -25.17 27.30 32.60
C GLU A 7 -24.00 26.31 32.65
N ALA A 8 -23.69 25.81 33.84
CA ALA A 8 -22.64 24.84 34.04
C ALA A 8 -23.19 23.46 33.67
N TYR A 9 -23.03 23.06 32.41
CA TYR A 9 -23.35 21.71 31.98
C TYR A 9 -22.34 20.71 32.56
N GLU A 10 -22.83 19.57 33.04
CA GLU A 10 -21.99 18.46 33.50
C GLU A 10 -21.63 17.59 32.29
N PHE A 11 -20.43 17.80 31.77
CA PHE A 11 -19.89 17.00 30.68
C PHE A 11 -19.21 15.76 31.23
N ASP A 12 -19.36 14.64 30.52
CA ASP A 12 -18.56 13.44 30.71
C ASP A 12 -17.31 13.53 29.81
N PRO A 13 -16.16 13.96 30.33
CA PRO A 13 -14.95 14.07 29.53
C PRO A 13 -14.54 12.67 29.10
N LEU A 14 -14.12 12.52 27.84
CA LEU A 14 -13.76 11.25 27.18
C LEU A 14 -14.94 10.45 26.64
N ARG A 15 -16.19 10.78 26.99
CA ARG A 15 -17.33 10.06 26.44
C ARG A 15 -17.46 10.32 24.94
N ARG A 16 -17.45 9.25 24.16
CA ARG A 16 -17.66 9.24 22.71
C ARG A 16 -18.96 8.50 22.41
N ILE A 17 -19.86 9.15 21.68
CA ILE A 17 -21.13 8.58 21.22
C ILE A 17 -21.12 8.57 19.70
N GLY A 18 -21.21 7.39 19.10
CA GLY A 18 -21.39 7.22 17.65
C GLY A 18 -22.82 7.53 17.24
N ALA A 19 -22.99 8.26 16.14
CA ALA A 19 -24.28 8.75 15.70
C ALA A 19 -24.40 8.80 14.16
N GLU A 20 -25.55 8.39 13.62
CA GLU A 20 -25.93 8.57 12.22
C GLU A 20 -26.97 9.69 12.11
N VAL A 21 -26.76 10.66 11.22
CA VAL A 21 -27.67 11.81 11.08
C VAL A 21 -28.93 11.39 10.33
N ILE A 22 -30.09 11.57 10.96
CA ILE A 22 -31.41 11.29 10.36
C ILE A 22 -31.95 12.55 9.68
N ALA A 23 -31.85 13.70 10.36
CA ALA A 23 -32.34 14.97 9.86
C ALA A 23 -31.50 16.14 10.38
N VAL A 24 -31.37 17.17 9.54
CA VAL A 24 -30.71 18.44 9.87
C VAL A 24 -31.81 19.50 9.98
N GLY A 25 -31.95 20.13 11.15
CA GLY A 25 -32.91 21.21 11.40
C GLY A 25 -32.21 22.51 11.83
N GLU A 26 -32.97 23.60 11.90
CA GLU A 26 -32.42 24.93 12.26
C GLU A 26 -31.89 25.01 13.69
N GLU A 27 -32.47 24.25 14.63
CA GLU A 27 -32.09 24.27 16.06
C GLU A 27 -31.28 23.05 16.51
N GLY A 28 -30.90 22.15 15.60
CA GLY A 28 -30.17 20.94 15.97
C GLY A 28 -30.28 19.79 14.98
N LEU A 29 -29.55 18.73 15.30
CA LEU A 29 -29.57 17.48 14.54
C LEU A 29 -30.52 16.49 15.21
N ARG A 30 -31.17 15.65 14.42
CA ARG A 30 -31.76 14.39 14.91
C ARG A 30 -30.87 13.26 14.45
N VAL A 31 -30.44 12.43 15.40
CA VAL A 31 -29.48 11.36 15.14
C VAL A 31 -30.00 10.02 15.65
N ARG A 32 -29.59 8.94 14.98
CA ARG A 32 -29.66 7.57 15.49
C ARG A 32 -28.36 7.27 16.23
N LEU A 33 -28.44 6.71 17.42
CA LEU A 33 -27.26 6.42 18.24
C LEU A 33 -26.84 4.97 18.13
N ASP A 34 -25.52 4.74 18.14
CA ASP A 34 -24.90 3.41 18.22
C ASP A 34 -24.64 3.01 19.68
N GLU A 35 -25.41 3.55 20.63
CA GLU A 35 -25.25 3.34 22.08
C GLU A 35 -26.46 2.64 22.70
N PRO A 36 -26.32 1.43 23.26
CA PRO A 36 -27.45 0.67 23.79
C PRO A 36 -28.05 1.27 25.07
N ASP A 37 -27.27 2.04 25.82
CA ASP A 37 -27.70 2.64 27.10
C ASP A 37 -28.45 3.98 26.91
N LEU A 38 -28.58 4.46 25.68
CA LEU A 38 -29.31 5.68 25.34
C LEU A 38 -30.51 5.38 24.45
N PRO A 39 -31.52 6.27 24.39
CA PRO A 39 -32.57 6.17 23.39
C PRO A 39 -31.98 6.05 21.98
N ALA A 40 -32.53 5.13 21.17
CA ALA A 40 -32.03 4.86 19.82
C ALA A 40 -32.01 6.10 18.91
N GLU A 41 -32.86 7.08 19.18
CA GLU A 41 -32.83 8.38 18.51
C GLU A 41 -32.85 9.51 19.55
N MET A 42 -32.00 10.51 19.35
CA MET A 42 -31.93 11.70 20.21
C MET A 42 -31.73 12.97 19.39
N ARG A 43 -31.99 14.11 20.02
CA ARG A 43 -31.61 15.43 19.49
C ARG A 43 -30.17 15.75 19.89
N VAL A 44 -29.44 16.42 19.00
CA VAL A 44 -28.12 17.00 19.30
C VAL A 44 -28.26 18.53 19.28
N LEU A 45 -27.94 19.14 20.42
CA LEU A 45 -27.90 20.59 20.59
C LEU A 45 -26.62 21.15 19.98
N VAL A 46 -26.78 22.14 19.10
CA VAL A 46 -25.67 22.78 18.37
C VAL A 46 -25.81 24.31 18.47
N HIS A 47 -24.90 25.07 17.86
CA HIS A 47 -24.88 26.55 17.91
C HIS A 47 -24.68 27.14 19.32
N ARG A 48 -24.13 26.38 20.28
CA ARG A 48 -23.93 26.86 21.65
C ARG A 48 -22.59 27.59 21.77
N ALA A 49 -22.64 28.91 21.99
CA ALA A 49 -21.46 29.74 22.13
C ALA A 49 -20.56 29.28 23.29
N GLY A 50 -19.26 29.11 23.02
CA GLY A 50 -18.29 28.62 24.00
C GLY A 50 -18.34 27.11 24.28
N VAL A 51 -19.25 26.38 23.62
CA VAL A 51 -19.37 24.92 23.71
C VAL A 51 -19.10 24.27 22.36
N ASN A 52 -19.94 24.55 21.34
CA ASN A 52 -19.84 23.92 20.02
C ASN A 52 -20.21 24.82 18.83
N GLY A 53 -20.36 26.13 19.04
CA GLY A 53 -20.67 27.08 17.96
C GLY A 53 -19.60 27.19 16.87
N GLU A 54 -18.36 26.76 17.11
CA GLU A 54 -17.31 26.69 16.09
C GLU A 54 -17.61 25.65 14.99
N PHE A 55 -18.53 24.72 15.25
CA PHE A 55 -18.94 23.68 14.28
C PHE A 55 -20.08 24.11 13.34
N ASP A 56 -20.51 25.37 13.38
CA ASP A 56 -21.53 25.91 12.46
C ASP A 56 -21.20 25.68 10.99
N GLU A 57 -19.91 25.73 10.64
CA GLU A 57 -19.44 25.36 9.29
C GLU A 57 -19.58 23.85 9.03
N THR A 58 -19.20 23.01 9.98
CA THR A 58 -19.37 21.54 9.88
C THR A 58 -20.83 21.19 9.65
N LEU A 59 -21.78 21.83 10.34
CA LEU A 59 -23.21 21.53 10.21
C LEU A 59 -23.75 21.75 8.79
N ARG A 60 -23.14 22.66 8.02
CA ARG A 60 -23.48 22.88 6.60
C ARG A 60 -22.97 21.77 5.68
N LEU A 61 -22.04 20.94 6.15
CA LEU A 61 -21.44 19.80 5.42
C LEU A 61 -22.14 18.48 5.77
N VAL A 62 -22.93 18.47 6.84
CA VAL A 62 -23.69 17.32 7.31
C VAL A 62 -24.94 17.14 6.46
N GLU A 63 -25.18 15.90 6.04
CA GLU A 63 -26.38 15.47 5.33
C GLU A 63 -27.01 14.25 6.04
N PRO A 64 -28.30 13.94 5.82
CA PRO A 64 -28.86 12.66 6.25
C PRO A 64 -28.01 11.47 5.78
N GLY A 65 -27.72 10.54 6.69
CA GLY A 65 -26.80 9.42 6.50
C GLY A 65 -25.33 9.71 6.85
N SER A 66 -24.95 10.97 7.12
CA SER A 66 -23.60 11.29 7.59
C SER A 66 -23.35 10.65 8.95
N ARG A 67 -22.13 10.14 9.15
CA ARG A 67 -21.69 9.59 10.42
C ARG A 67 -21.01 10.65 11.26
N LEU A 68 -21.30 10.67 12.56
CA LEU A 68 -20.73 11.58 13.53
C LEU A 68 -20.20 10.81 14.73
N ASN A 69 -19.07 11.24 15.26
CA ASN A 69 -18.76 11.04 16.68
C ASN A 69 -19.05 12.34 17.43
N LEU A 70 -19.81 12.20 18.52
CA LEU A 70 -20.05 13.22 19.51
C LEU A 70 -19.09 12.96 20.67
N VAL A 71 -18.17 13.89 20.95
CA VAL A 71 -17.13 13.69 21.97
C VAL A 71 -17.23 14.76 23.06
N ASP A 72 -16.96 14.35 24.30
CA ASP A 72 -17.14 15.14 25.53
C ASP A 72 -18.58 15.66 25.61
N VAL A 73 -19.51 14.75 25.90
CA VAL A 73 -20.96 14.96 25.77
C VAL A 73 -21.63 15.16 27.12
N ALA A 74 -22.48 16.18 27.22
CA ALA A 74 -23.45 16.36 28.31
C ALA A 74 -24.85 15.95 27.85
N VAL A 75 -25.67 15.43 28.76
CA VAL A 75 -27.10 15.17 28.50
C VAL A 75 -27.90 16.30 29.15
N VAL A 76 -28.67 17.04 28.34
CA VAL A 76 -29.45 18.22 28.77
C VAL A 76 -30.85 18.08 28.20
N ASP A 77 -31.87 17.99 29.06
CA ASP A 77 -33.30 17.89 28.68
C ASP A 77 -33.57 16.83 27.58
N ASP A 78 -33.11 15.60 27.79
CA ASP A 78 -33.21 14.48 26.84
C ASP A 78 -32.55 14.74 25.47
N ALA A 79 -31.63 15.70 25.39
CA ALA A 79 -30.80 15.98 24.22
C ALA A 79 -29.30 15.87 24.55
N LEU A 80 -28.50 15.60 23.52
CA LEU A 80 -27.05 15.52 23.63
C LEU A 80 -26.42 16.88 23.32
N LEU A 81 -25.54 17.36 24.18
CA LEU A 81 -24.74 18.55 23.97
C LEU A 81 -23.26 18.16 23.92
N PRO A 82 -22.65 18.02 22.73
CA PRO A 82 -21.24 17.68 22.57
C PRO A 82 -20.35 18.92 22.61
N HIS A 83 -19.12 18.80 23.11
CA HIS A 83 -18.07 19.79 22.85
C HIS A 83 -17.46 19.66 21.46
N TYR A 84 -17.33 18.44 20.95
CA TYR A 84 -16.73 18.19 19.64
C TYR A 84 -17.70 17.40 18.75
N LEU A 85 -17.88 17.90 17.53
CA LEU A 85 -18.57 17.17 16.46
C LEU A 85 -17.55 16.72 15.42
N VAL A 86 -17.42 15.42 15.21
CA VAL A 86 -16.44 14.82 14.29
C VAL A 86 -17.18 14.15 13.15
N LEU A 87 -17.04 14.66 11.93
CA LEU A 87 -17.74 14.19 10.73
C LEU A 87 -17.01 13.04 10.04
N GLU A 88 -17.65 11.90 9.79
CA GLU A 88 -17.02 10.71 9.20
C GLU A 88 -15.75 10.31 9.98
N PRO A 89 -15.89 9.91 11.25
CA PRO A 89 -14.75 9.65 12.15
C PRO A 89 -13.85 8.52 11.67
N ASP A 90 -14.38 7.57 10.90
CA ASP A 90 -13.62 6.44 10.34
C ASP A 90 -12.53 6.90 9.35
N TYR A 91 -12.63 8.11 8.77
CA TYR A 91 -11.59 8.67 7.91
C TYR A 91 -10.49 9.33 8.75
N LEU A 92 -9.43 8.59 9.08
CA LEU A 92 -8.31 9.13 9.86
C LEU A 92 -7.49 10.14 9.05
N VAL A 93 -7.26 11.31 9.64
CA VAL A 93 -6.35 12.35 9.13
C VAL A 93 -5.09 12.40 9.99
N ASP A 94 -3.92 12.42 9.36
CA ASP A 94 -2.65 12.59 10.07
C ASP A 94 -2.57 13.96 10.74
N VAL A 95 -2.21 13.98 12.03
CA VAL A 95 -2.03 15.22 12.82
C VAL A 95 -1.04 16.16 12.15
N SER A 96 0.04 15.65 11.58
CA SER A 96 1.03 16.45 10.85
C SER A 96 0.45 17.09 9.58
N ALA A 97 -0.34 16.35 8.80
CA ALA A 97 -0.99 16.87 7.59
C ALA A 97 -2.05 17.92 7.91
N LEU A 98 -2.81 17.73 9.00
CA LEU A 98 -3.76 18.73 9.50
C LEU A 98 -3.04 19.99 10.01
N ALA A 99 -1.94 19.82 10.75
CA ALA A 99 -1.13 20.92 11.26
C ALA A 99 -0.50 21.76 10.13
N GLU A 100 -0.05 21.13 9.03
CA GLU A 100 0.46 21.83 7.84
C GLU A 100 -0.59 22.76 7.19
N CYS A 101 -1.88 22.52 7.44
CA CYS A 101 -2.96 23.38 6.97
C CYS A 101 -3.06 24.71 7.74
N VAL A 102 -2.36 24.85 8.86
CA VAL A 102 -2.30 26.06 9.69
C VAL A 102 -0.96 26.76 9.48
N GLN A 103 -0.97 28.00 9.03
CA GLN A 103 0.23 28.78 8.73
C GLN A 103 0.09 30.21 9.26
N GLU A 104 1.19 30.96 9.33
CA GLU A 104 1.17 32.37 9.74
C GLU A 104 0.28 33.25 8.85
N TYR A 105 0.05 32.82 7.61
CA TYR A 105 -0.75 33.51 6.60
C TYR A 105 -2.16 32.93 6.42
N GLY A 106 -2.69 32.22 7.41
CA GLY A 106 -4.08 31.73 7.46
C GLY A 106 -4.17 30.25 7.82
N ALA A 107 -5.37 29.75 8.07
CA ALA A 107 -5.67 28.32 8.14
C ALA A 107 -6.66 27.95 7.01
N GLY A 108 -6.43 26.84 6.32
CA GLY A 108 -7.26 26.46 5.18
C GLY A 108 -7.10 25.01 4.75
N TRP A 109 -8.22 24.31 4.62
CA TRP A 109 -8.30 22.89 4.26
C TRP A 109 -7.75 22.60 2.86
N GLN A 110 -7.73 23.61 1.99
CA GLN A 110 -7.20 23.51 0.61
C GLN A 110 -5.71 23.13 0.59
N ARG A 111 -4.95 23.49 1.64
CA ARG A 111 -3.53 23.15 1.74
C ARG A 111 -3.27 21.65 1.85
N TYR A 112 -4.19 20.91 2.50
CA TYR A 112 -4.12 19.45 2.57
C TYR A 112 -4.02 18.85 1.15
N PHE A 113 -4.94 19.27 0.28
CA PHE A 113 -5.03 18.80 -1.09
C PHE A 113 -3.89 19.31 -1.98
N TRP A 114 -3.44 20.55 -1.76
CA TRP A 114 -2.27 21.10 -2.44
C TRP A 114 -0.98 20.33 -2.12
N ASN A 115 -0.74 20.03 -0.83
CA ASN A 115 0.42 19.26 -0.39
C ASN A 115 0.35 17.79 -0.83
N ARG A 116 -0.86 17.25 -0.99
CA ARG A 116 -1.09 15.87 -1.48
C ARG A 116 -0.65 15.66 -2.92
N ILE A 117 -1.06 16.55 -3.83
CA ILE A 117 -0.84 16.36 -5.27
C ILE A 117 0.57 16.73 -5.73
N ARG A 118 1.28 17.56 -4.96
CA ARG A 118 2.60 18.02 -5.35
C ARG A 118 3.70 17.01 -5.00
N PRO A 119 4.60 16.68 -5.94
CA PRO A 119 5.83 15.97 -5.62
C PRO A 119 6.63 16.76 -4.57
N LYS A 120 7.02 16.09 -3.48
CA LYS A 120 7.94 16.67 -2.51
C LYS A 120 9.36 16.47 -3.05
N ALA A 121 10.01 17.53 -3.48
CA ALA A 121 11.43 17.47 -3.83
C ALA A 121 12.25 17.25 -2.55
N VAL A 122 13.28 16.42 -2.62
CA VAL A 122 14.26 16.30 -1.53
C VAL A 122 15.03 17.62 -1.45
N THR A 123 15.01 18.26 -0.29
CA THR A 123 15.72 19.52 -0.03
C THR A 123 16.68 19.36 1.14
N ASP A 124 17.65 20.27 1.26
CA ASP A 124 18.52 20.37 2.43
C ASP A 124 17.73 20.49 3.74
N SER A 125 16.61 21.20 3.74
CA SER A 125 15.79 21.43 4.92
C SER A 125 15.07 20.15 5.37
N ILE A 126 14.59 19.34 4.42
CA ILE A 126 14.01 18.02 4.72
C ILE A 126 15.11 17.08 5.23
N LEU A 127 16.27 17.05 4.60
CA LEU A 127 17.39 16.20 5.03
C LEU A 127 17.95 16.62 6.39
N LEU A 128 18.00 17.93 6.68
CA LEU A 128 18.35 18.46 7.99
C LEU A 128 17.35 17.97 9.04
N GLY A 129 16.04 18.08 8.75
CA GLY A 129 14.97 17.56 9.60
C GLY A 129 15.13 16.08 9.93
N ASN A 130 15.24 15.24 8.90
CA ASN A 130 15.43 13.80 9.06
C ASN A 130 16.71 13.46 9.84
N SER A 131 17.78 14.21 9.61
CA SER A 131 19.06 13.99 10.30
C SER A 131 18.96 14.34 11.79
N VAL A 132 18.30 15.45 12.12
CA VAL A 132 18.10 15.90 13.51
C VAL A 132 17.17 14.95 14.28
N ASN A 133 16.12 14.42 13.65
CA ASN A 133 15.27 13.40 14.27
C ASN A 133 16.07 12.14 14.59
N LEU A 134 16.87 11.62 13.64
CA LEU A 134 17.72 10.46 13.91
C LEU A 134 18.71 10.71 15.05
N MET A 135 19.34 11.89 15.09
CA MET A 135 20.24 12.26 16.18
C MET A 135 19.51 12.29 17.53
N PHE A 136 18.29 12.82 17.56
CA PHE A 136 17.47 12.87 18.76
C PHE A 136 17.11 11.46 19.23
N ASP A 137 16.65 10.59 18.33
CA ASP A 137 16.30 9.20 18.63
C ASP A 137 17.50 8.45 19.22
N GLU A 138 18.67 8.54 18.59
CA GLU A 138 19.91 7.91 19.05
C GLU A 138 20.37 8.45 20.41
N LEU A 139 20.20 9.75 20.68
CA LEU A 139 20.55 10.35 21.96
C LEU A 139 19.58 9.95 23.09
N VAL A 140 18.29 9.83 22.78
CA VAL A 140 17.28 9.35 23.74
C VAL A 140 17.52 7.88 24.06
N THR A 141 17.80 7.07 23.04
CA THR A 141 17.95 5.61 23.12
C THR A 141 19.37 5.13 23.49
N ALA A 142 20.36 6.00 23.64
CA ALA A 142 21.68 5.58 24.12
C ALA A 142 21.70 5.35 25.65
N ASP A 143 22.32 4.26 26.13
CA ASP A 143 22.55 4.04 27.57
C ASP A 143 23.28 5.24 28.22
N ASP A 144 24.35 5.67 27.56
CA ASP A 144 25.09 6.89 27.85
C ASP A 144 25.09 7.84 26.64
N CYS A 145 24.28 8.90 26.71
CA CYS A 145 24.19 9.91 25.66
C CYS A 145 25.51 10.71 25.47
N ARG A 146 26.42 10.70 26.44
CA ARG A 146 27.75 11.35 26.31
C ARG A 146 28.71 10.56 25.44
N ALA A 147 28.50 9.24 25.33
CA ALA A 147 29.29 8.38 24.46
C ALA A 147 28.91 8.55 22.98
N VAL A 148 27.70 9.06 22.71
CA VAL A 148 27.25 9.40 21.35
C VAL A 148 27.99 10.66 20.91
N THR A 149 28.74 10.58 19.83
CA THR A 149 29.45 11.71 19.23
C THR A 149 28.92 11.99 17.83
N PHE A 150 29.09 13.23 17.36
CA PHE A 150 28.70 13.61 16.01
C PHE A 150 29.40 12.73 14.96
N GLU A 151 30.69 12.45 15.17
CA GLU A 151 31.52 11.63 14.30
C GLU A 151 31.02 10.17 14.20
N LEU A 152 30.46 9.61 15.28
CA LEU A 152 29.84 8.27 15.27
C LEU A 152 28.48 8.25 14.56
N LEU A 153 27.73 9.35 14.61
CA LEU A 153 26.39 9.44 13.99
C LEU A 153 26.45 9.71 12.48
N MET A 154 27.45 10.46 12.00
CA MET A 154 27.52 10.84 10.59
C MET A 154 27.52 9.64 9.61
N PRO A 155 28.25 8.55 9.84
CA PRO A 155 28.17 7.35 9.01
C PRO A 155 26.76 6.73 9.00
N LYS A 156 26.10 6.64 10.17
CA LYS A 156 24.72 6.12 10.28
C LYS A 156 23.73 6.97 9.48
N LEU A 157 23.85 8.31 9.59
CA LEU A 157 23.04 9.27 8.85
C LEU A 157 23.20 9.13 7.35
N PHE A 158 24.46 9.08 6.89
CA PHE A 158 24.75 8.93 5.48
C PHE A 158 24.26 7.59 4.93
N ALA A 159 24.43 6.50 5.68
CA ALA A 159 23.95 5.17 5.29
C ALA A 159 22.41 5.09 5.20
N ARG A 160 21.67 5.92 5.94
CA ARG A 160 20.20 5.95 5.92
C ARG A 160 19.62 6.73 4.73
N TYR A 161 20.26 7.83 4.32
CA TYR A 161 19.77 8.71 3.23
C TYR A 161 20.80 8.97 2.10
N PRO A 162 21.53 7.96 1.61
CA PRO A 162 22.69 8.15 0.74
C PRO A 162 22.32 8.76 -0.61
N THR A 163 21.21 8.28 -1.19
CA THR A 163 20.65 8.75 -2.46
C THR A 163 20.20 10.20 -2.39
N GLU A 164 19.55 10.58 -1.30
CA GLU A 164 19.02 11.90 -1.04
C GLU A 164 20.16 12.92 -0.85
N PHE A 165 21.20 12.53 -0.10
CA PHE A 165 22.42 13.33 0.04
C PHE A 165 23.11 13.55 -1.31
N ALA A 166 23.16 12.52 -2.16
CA ALA A 166 23.77 12.65 -3.49
C ALA A 166 22.91 13.51 -4.44
N ALA A 167 21.59 13.33 -4.43
CA ALA A 167 20.65 14.04 -5.31
C ALA A 167 20.53 15.53 -4.98
N THR A 168 20.73 15.92 -3.72
CA THR A 168 20.52 17.30 -3.26
C THR A 168 21.76 18.16 -3.50
N GLN A 169 21.74 19.00 -4.54
CA GLN A 169 22.90 19.83 -4.89
C GLN A 169 23.22 20.94 -3.87
N SER A 170 22.25 21.43 -3.11
CA SER A 170 22.43 22.53 -2.16
C SER A 170 23.22 22.18 -0.89
N ILE A 171 23.52 20.90 -0.66
CA ILE A 171 24.27 20.46 0.52
C ILE A 171 25.73 20.88 0.39
N ASP A 172 26.16 21.74 1.30
CA ASP A 172 27.50 22.31 1.37
C ASP A 172 28.09 22.23 2.80
N ARG A 173 29.17 22.96 3.07
CA ARG A 173 29.79 23.00 4.41
C ARG A 173 28.86 23.62 5.47
N SER A 174 28.00 24.56 5.09
CA SER A 174 27.09 25.25 6.03
C SER A 174 25.99 24.33 6.55
N PHE A 175 25.57 23.36 5.73
CA PHE A 175 24.66 22.29 6.14
C PHE A 175 25.23 21.51 7.33
N PHE A 176 26.45 20.98 7.20
CA PHE A 176 27.08 20.18 8.27
C PHE A 176 27.44 21.00 9.51
N GLN A 177 27.81 22.29 9.34
CA GLN A 177 27.99 23.20 10.47
C GLN A 177 26.68 23.41 11.25
N THR A 178 25.57 23.59 10.53
CA THR A 178 24.24 23.70 11.16
C THR A 178 23.89 22.40 11.88
N LEU A 179 24.08 21.26 11.24
CA LEU A 179 23.79 19.96 11.82
C LEU A 179 24.62 19.68 13.09
N ARG A 180 25.90 20.07 13.11
CA ARG A 180 26.77 19.99 14.29
C ARG A 180 26.25 20.85 15.45
N GLN A 181 25.87 22.09 15.17
CA GLN A 181 25.30 22.98 16.19
C GLN A 181 24.03 22.39 16.82
N GLN A 182 23.18 21.76 16.00
CA GLN A 182 21.96 21.11 16.47
C GLN A 182 22.27 19.86 17.29
N PHE A 183 23.26 19.07 16.89
CA PHE A 183 23.75 17.95 17.71
C PHE A 183 24.22 18.43 19.09
N ASP A 184 25.06 19.46 19.15
CA ASP A 184 25.56 20.02 20.42
C ASP A 184 24.38 20.53 21.29
N THR A 185 23.35 21.09 20.65
CA THR A 185 22.12 21.54 21.30
C THR A 185 21.31 20.37 21.88
N LEU A 186 21.19 19.27 21.13
CA LEU A 186 20.52 18.06 21.60
C LEU A 186 21.29 17.39 22.76
N GLN A 187 22.62 17.42 22.75
CA GLN A 187 23.41 16.94 23.90
C GLN A 187 23.14 17.79 25.15
N LEU A 188 23.15 19.13 25.03
CA LEU A 188 22.79 20.03 26.14
C LEU A 188 21.38 19.74 26.68
N LEU A 189 20.43 19.49 25.79
CA LEU A 189 19.06 19.11 26.16
C LEU A 189 19.04 17.85 27.02
N MET A 190 19.72 16.78 26.58
CA MET A 190 19.73 15.50 27.28
C MET A 190 20.39 15.59 28.66
N GLU A 191 21.47 16.36 28.78
CA GLU A 191 22.26 16.42 30.01
C GLU A 191 21.68 17.35 31.08
N HIS A 192 21.06 18.45 30.66
CA HIS A 192 20.71 19.53 31.59
C HIS A 192 19.24 19.92 31.54
N VAL A 193 18.65 20.03 30.35
CA VAL A 193 17.31 20.62 30.20
C VAL A 193 16.21 19.61 30.54
N LEU A 194 16.28 18.37 30.06
CA LEU A 194 15.30 17.33 30.42
C LEU A 194 15.28 17.04 31.93
N PRO A 195 16.44 16.79 32.60
CA PRO A 195 16.45 16.57 34.04
C PRO A 195 15.92 17.76 34.85
N ALA A 196 16.23 19.00 34.43
CA ALA A 196 15.72 20.20 35.09
C ALA A 196 14.17 20.31 35.00
N GLN A 197 13.57 19.71 33.98
CA GLN A 197 12.12 19.61 33.82
C GLN A 197 11.52 18.35 34.46
N SER A 198 12.31 17.56 35.20
CA SER A 198 11.92 16.25 35.74
C SER A 198 11.47 15.25 34.66
N ILE A 199 12.08 15.32 33.48
CA ILE A 199 11.86 14.40 32.37
C ILE A 199 13.02 13.40 32.36
N ASP A 200 12.69 12.11 32.47
CA ASP A 200 13.64 11.00 32.47
C ASP A 200 13.62 10.30 31.11
N ARG A 201 14.64 10.59 30.29
CA ARG A 201 14.78 10.00 28.95
C ARG A 201 14.83 8.46 28.95
N ARG A 202 15.24 7.82 30.05
CA ARG A 202 15.34 6.36 30.15
C ARG A 202 13.97 5.69 30.31
N ARG A 203 12.93 6.46 30.63
CA ARG A 203 11.54 6.03 30.74
C ARG A 203 10.67 6.53 29.58
N ALA A 204 11.32 7.04 28.54
CA ALA A 204 10.66 7.60 27.39
C ALA A 204 10.60 6.61 26.24
N MET A 205 9.56 6.77 25.44
CA MET A 205 9.31 6.04 24.22
C MET A 205 9.57 6.98 23.06
N VAL A 206 10.26 6.47 22.03
CA VAL A 206 10.58 7.20 20.82
C VAL A 206 9.57 6.84 19.74
N GLU A 207 9.12 7.84 19.00
CA GLU A 207 8.18 7.67 17.89
C GLU A 207 6.86 6.94 18.26
N PRO A 208 6.24 7.15 19.44
CA PRO A 208 4.99 6.48 19.80
C PRO A 208 3.84 6.89 18.87
N ALA A 209 3.16 5.89 18.33
CA ALA A 209 2.07 6.05 17.38
C ALA A 209 0.70 5.80 18.03
N PHE A 210 -0.30 6.54 17.54
CA PHE A 210 -1.66 6.51 18.06
C PHE A 210 -2.69 6.59 16.94
N VAL A 211 -3.77 5.86 17.11
CA VAL A 211 -5.00 5.96 16.32
C VAL A 211 -6.10 6.45 17.26
N CYS A 212 -6.81 7.50 16.87
CA CYS A 212 -7.88 8.11 17.66
C CYS A 212 -9.13 8.24 16.79
N GLU A 213 -9.84 7.12 16.63
CA GLU A 213 -11.12 7.06 15.91
C GLU A 213 -12.13 8.08 16.42
N ALA A 214 -12.19 8.31 17.73
CA ALA A 214 -13.11 9.26 18.35
C ALA A 214 -13.04 10.66 17.71
N LEU A 215 -11.83 11.08 17.31
CA LEU A 215 -11.53 12.36 16.69
C LEU A 215 -11.29 12.26 15.18
N GLY A 216 -11.27 11.04 14.62
CA GLY A 216 -10.86 10.78 13.25
C GLY A 216 -9.44 11.25 12.95
N LEU A 217 -8.52 11.02 13.90
CA LEU A 217 -7.12 11.44 13.83
C LEU A 217 -6.17 10.27 14.06
N GLN A 218 -4.99 10.35 13.45
CA GLN A 218 -3.86 9.48 13.77
C GLN A 218 -2.57 10.30 13.78
N GLY A 219 -1.53 9.78 14.42
CA GLY A 219 -0.23 10.44 14.36
C GLY A 219 0.82 9.77 15.20
N ARG A 220 2.02 10.35 15.13
CA ARG A 220 3.22 9.84 15.77
C ARG A 220 3.98 11.01 16.41
N LEU A 221 4.21 10.92 17.71
CA LEU A 221 4.96 11.90 18.48
C LEU A 221 6.44 11.54 18.46
N ASP A 222 7.36 12.50 18.52
CA ASP A 222 8.79 12.17 18.56
C ASP A 222 9.21 11.55 19.92
N PHE A 223 8.59 11.99 21.02
CA PHE A 223 8.93 11.55 22.38
C PHE A 223 7.71 11.53 23.30
N LEU A 224 7.57 10.47 24.10
CA LEU A 224 6.57 10.38 25.16
C LEU A 224 7.13 9.70 26.41
N GLN A 225 6.93 10.33 27.56
CA GLN A 225 7.09 9.73 28.88
C GLN A 225 5.71 9.59 29.54
N ARG A 226 5.41 8.40 30.07
CA ARG A 226 4.15 8.13 30.79
C ARG A 226 4.36 8.00 32.30
N GLU A 227 5.44 7.36 32.73
CA GLU A 227 5.76 7.20 34.14
C GLU A 227 6.20 8.54 34.76
N GLY A 228 5.70 8.86 35.95
CA GLY A 228 6.02 10.13 36.63
C GLY A 228 5.27 11.35 36.08
N GLY A 229 4.25 11.14 35.25
CA GLY A 229 3.42 12.18 34.63
C GLY A 229 3.54 12.16 33.10
N LEU A 230 2.43 12.42 32.40
CA LEU A 230 2.40 12.39 30.95
C LEU A 230 3.16 13.59 30.37
N CYS A 231 4.27 13.32 29.69
CA CYS A 231 5.08 14.35 29.03
C CYS A 231 5.34 14.00 27.56
N GLY A 232 4.90 14.88 26.66
CA GLY A 232 5.16 14.76 25.23
C GLY A 232 6.12 15.84 24.73
N ILE A 233 7.03 15.48 23.83
CA ILE A 233 7.91 16.45 23.15
C ILE A 233 7.80 16.23 21.65
N GLU A 234 7.59 17.33 20.93
CA GLU A 234 7.61 17.38 19.46
C GLU A 234 8.83 18.21 19.01
N LEU A 235 9.65 17.63 18.15
CA LEU A 235 10.93 18.16 17.68
C LEU A 235 10.76 18.93 16.37
N LYS A 236 11.42 20.10 16.30
CA LYS A 236 11.52 20.93 15.11
C LYS A 236 12.98 21.28 14.84
N ALA A 237 13.50 20.80 13.73
CA ALA A 237 14.83 21.11 13.24
C ALA A 237 14.98 22.57 12.73
N GLY A 238 13.88 23.24 12.44
CA GLY A 238 13.87 24.63 12.00
C GLY A 238 14.28 25.64 13.09
N ARG A 239 14.42 26.91 12.70
CA ARG A 239 14.58 28.00 13.66
C ARG A 239 13.27 28.25 14.42
N PRO A 240 13.32 28.69 15.69
CA PRO A 240 12.14 29.17 16.36
C PRO A 240 11.60 30.45 15.69
N PRO A 241 10.32 30.80 15.91
CA PRO A 241 9.74 32.03 15.39
C PRO A 241 10.48 33.28 15.85
N PHE A 242 10.48 34.31 15.00
CA PHE A 242 11.11 35.59 15.32
C PHE A 242 10.21 36.48 16.23
N PRO A 243 10.80 37.25 17.18
CA PRO A 243 12.20 37.21 17.59
C PRO A 243 12.50 35.97 18.44
N GLU A 244 13.66 35.35 18.21
CA GLU A 244 13.99 34.01 18.75
C GLU A 244 14.06 34.02 20.29
N GLU A 245 14.47 35.14 20.90
CA GLU A 245 14.54 35.36 22.35
C GLU A 245 13.17 35.32 23.04
N ASN A 246 12.09 35.54 22.29
CA ASN A 246 10.75 35.43 22.83
C ASN A 246 10.32 33.95 22.85
N CYS A 247 10.55 33.31 23.98
CA CYS A 247 10.28 31.89 24.21
C CYS A 247 8.78 31.54 24.27
N THR A 248 7.88 32.53 24.35
CA THR A 248 6.43 32.27 24.32
C THR A 248 5.88 32.14 22.89
N LYS A 249 6.64 32.59 21.88
CA LYS A 249 6.23 32.48 20.47
C LYS A 249 6.41 31.06 19.95
N ILE A 250 5.38 30.54 19.29
CA ILE A 250 5.41 29.22 18.65
C ILE A 250 4.84 29.38 17.24
N ALA A 251 5.45 28.69 16.26
CA ALA A 251 4.93 28.73 14.90
C ALA A 251 3.54 28.09 14.87
N PRO A 252 2.54 28.69 14.19
CA PRO A 252 1.18 28.15 14.11
C PRO A 252 1.08 26.65 13.76
N PRO A 253 1.79 26.11 12.74
CA PRO A 253 1.72 24.68 12.45
C PRO A 253 2.25 23.82 13.60
N HIS A 254 3.34 24.24 14.26
CA HIS A 254 3.92 23.48 15.36
C HIS A 254 3.01 23.47 16.58
N ARG A 255 2.34 24.61 16.86
CA ARG A 255 1.34 24.70 17.93
C ARG A 255 0.16 23.79 17.65
N ALA A 256 -0.42 23.87 16.44
CA ALA A 256 -1.55 23.04 16.01
C ALA A 256 -1.25 21.55 16.19
N GLN A 257 -0.06 21.10 15.76
CA GLN A 257 0.37 19.72 15.90
C GLN A 257 0.42 19.29 17.38
N SER A 258 1.03 20.09 18.24
CA SER A 258 1.20 19.76 19.66
C SER A 258 -0.12 19.74 20.43
N VAL A 259 -1.04 20.67 20.18
CA VAL A 259 -2.35 20.68 20.86
C VAL A 259 -3.26 19.55 20.38
N LEU A 260 -3.17 19.16 19.10
CA LEU A 260 -3.90 17.99 18.57
C LEU A 260 -3.43 16.70 19.25
N TYR A 261 -2.11 16.54 19.48
CA TYR A 261 -1.61 15.41 20.24
C TYR A 261 -2.08 15.41 21.69
N GLN A 262 -2.18 16.57 22.35
CA GLN A 262 -2.75 16.65 23.70
C GLN A 262 -4.21 16.13 23.74
N LEU A 263 -5.02 16.54 22.77
CA LEU A 263 -6.40 16.09 22.65
C LEU A 263 -6.49 14.58 22.32
N MET A 264 -5.60 14.07 21.46
CA MET A 264 -5.51 12.62 21.22
C MET A 264 -5.09 11.85 22.49
N MET A 265 -4.14 12.36 23.26
CA MET A 265 -3.71 11.70 24.50
C MET A 265 -4.81 11.68 25.54
N GLN A 266 -5.61 12.74 25.60
CA GLN A 266 -6.82 12.76 26.41
C GLN A 266 -7.74 11.62 25.96
N SER A 267 -8.11 11.56 24.68
CA SER A 267 -9.06 10.55 24.19
C SER A 267 -8.55 9.11 24.27
N VAL A 268 -7.28 8.85 23.98
CA VAL A 268 -6.72 7.49 23.87
C VAL A 268 -6.22 6.98 25.23
N LEU A 269 -5.52 7.82 25.99
CA LEU A 269 -4.91 7.42 27.27
C LEU A 269 -5.73 7.82 28.50
N GLY A 270 -6.80 8.59 28.32
CA GLY A 270 -7.67 9.06 29.40
C GLY A 270 -7.03 10.08 30.34
N VAL A 271 -5.96 10.76 29.92
CA VAL A 271 -5.26 11.77 30.74
C VAL A 271 -5.80 13.16 30.42
N ARG A 272 -6.35 13.86 31.41
CA ARG A 272 -6.95 15.20 31.22
C ARG A 272 -5.91 16.23 30.80
N LEU A 273 -6.30 17.23 29.98
CA LEU A 273 -5.38 18.26 29.45
C LEU A 273 -4.57 19.00 30.54
N ASP A 274 -5.18 19.26 31.70
CA ASP A 274 -4.54 19.92 32.84
C ASP A 274 -3.49 19.06 33.56
N GLU A 275 -3.49 17.76 33.30
CA GLU A 275 -2.51 16.78 33.82
C GLU A 275 -1.40 16.46 32.81
N GLN A 276 -1.45 17.02 31.59
CA GLN A 276 -0.46 16.78 30.54
C GLN A 276 0.60 17.88 30.50
N ARG A 277 1.85 17.49 30.19
CA ARG A 277 2.96 18.43 29.98
C ARG A 277 3.55 18.28 28.57
N PHE A 278 3.18 19.16 27.66
CA PHE A 278 3.66 19.12 26.28
C PHE A 278 4.65 20.23 25.98
N PHE A 279 5.70 19.90 25.23
CA PHE A 279 6.74 20.83 24.83
C PHE A 279 7.02 20.76 23.32
N LEU A 280 7.37 21.90 22.76
CA LEU A 280 8.02 21.99 21.45
C LEU A 280 9.52 22.20 21.63
N LEU A 281 10.30 21.33 21.01
CA LEU A 281 11.76 21.39 20.99
C LEU A 281 12.25 22.03 19.70
N TYR A 282 12.89 23.19 19.79
CA TYR A 282 13.54 23.83 18.63
C TYR A 282 15.05 23.59 18.65
N ALA A 283 15.51 22.58 17.89
CA ALA A 283 16.91 22.16 17.89
C ALA A 283 17.90 23.23 17.37
N ARG A 284 17.41 24.27 16.69
CA ARG A 284 18.23 25.39 16.19
C ARG A 284 18.13 26.66 17.05
N SER A 285 17.53 26.58 18.25
CA SER A 285 17.47 27.71 19.17
C SER A 285 18.88 28.09 19.67
N ARG A 286 19.16 29.39 19.73
CA ARG A 286 20.41 29.93 20.31
C ARG A 286 20.30 30.21 21.82
N TYR A 287 19.10 30.10 22.38
CA TYR A 287 18.79 30.41 23.76
C TYR A 287 18.45 29.12 24.52
N PRO A 288 19.32 28.65 25.44
CA PRO A 288 19.09 27.43 26.20
C PRO A 288 17.76 27.42 26.96
N ASP A 289 17.39 28.54 27.57
CA ASP A 289 16.14 28.69 28.33
C ASP A 289 14.87 28.59 27.46
N GLY A 290 15.03 28.73 26.13
CA GLY A 290 13.95 28.67 25.15
C GLY A 290 13.91 27.42 24.29
N LEU A 291 14.73 26.41 24.63
CA LEU A 291 14.84 25.15 23.87
C LEU A 291 13.54 24.34 23.91
N LEU A 292 12.98 24.17 25.11
CA LEU A 292 11.67 23.56 25.32
C LEU A 292 10.64 24.65 25.58
N ARG A 293 9.69 24.80 24.66
CA ARG A 293 8.58 25.76 24.78
C ARG A 293 7.32 25.01 25.22
N PRO A 294 6.75 25.29 26.41
CA PRO A 294 5.54 24.61 26.85
C PRO A 294 4.35 24.98 25.97
N VAL A 295 3.49 24.02 25.71
CA VAL A 295 2.27 24.19 24.91
C VAL A 295 1.07 23.82 25.76
N VAL A 296 0.21 24.81 26.02
CA VAL A 296 -1.09 24.60 26.68
C VAL A 296 -2.18 24.75 25.63
N ALA A 297 -2.98 23.69 25.45
CA ALA A 297 -4.13 23.70 24.55
C ALA A 297 -5.29 24.51 25.14
N THR A 298 -6.07 25.17 24.28
CA THR A 298 -7.35 25.79 24.67
C THR A 298 -8.50 25.09 23.95
N PRO A 299 -9.69 24.96 24.58
CA PRO A 299 -10.84 24.32 23.95
C PRO A 299 -11.22 24.93 22.59
N ASP A 300 -11.23 26.26 22.48
CA ASP A 300 -11.59 26.99 21.25
C ASP A 300 -10.62 26.68 20.08
N GLU A 301 -9.32 26.60 20.38
CA GLU A 301 -8.29 26.25 19.38
C GLU A 301 -8.49 24.80 18.91
N LEU A 302 -8.75 23.87 19.82
CA LEU A 302 -9.01 22.48 19.51
C LEU A 302 -10.27 22.32 18.64
N ARG A 303 -11.38 22.99 18.98
CA ARG A 303 -12.61 22.94 18.18
C ARG A 303 -12.39 23.50 16.78
N THR A 304 -11.61 24.57 16.64
CA THR A 304 -11.25 25.12 15.33
C THR A 304 -10.47 24.12 14.47
N LEU A 305 -9.53 23.39 15.07
CA LEU A 305 -8.74 22.37 14.38
C LEU A 305 -9.56 21.14 13.99
N VAL A 306 -10.48 20.69 14.86
CA VAL A 306 -11.42 19.59 14.53
C VAL A 306 -12.38 20.03 13.43
N ASN A 307 -12.88 21.27 13.44
CA ASN A 307 -13.70 21.80 12.35
C ASN A 307 -12.91 21.88 11.02
N LEU A 308 -11.63 22.26 11.06
CA LEU A 308 -10.74 22.21 9.89
C LEU A 308 -10.58 20.77 9.35
N ARG A 309 -10.43 19.78 10.24
CA ARG A 309 -10.39 18.35 9.88
C ARG A 309 -11.69 17.92 9.21
N ASN A 310 -12.85 18.29 9.75
CA ASN A 310 -14.14 17.96 9.15
C ASN A 310 -14.28 18.51 7.73
N ARG A 311 -13.75 19.71 7.44
CA ARG A 311 -13.75 20.28 6.09
C ARG A 311 -12.89 19.49 5.10
N ILE A 312 -11.74 18.99 5.55
CA ILE A 312 -10.89 18.10 4.73
C ILE A 312 -11.66 16.82 4.40
N VAL A 313 -12.26 16.19 5.41
CA VAL A 313 -12.95 14.91 5.24
C VAL A 313 -14.23 15.06 4.42
N ALA A 314 -14.98 16.14 4.59
CA ALA A 314 -16.13 16.44 3.73
C ALA A 314 -15.71 16.58 2.26
N ALA A 315 -14.63 17.29 1.97
CA ALA A 315 -14.14 17.42 0.60
C ALA A 315 -13.68 16.06 0.01
N GLU A 316 -13.07 15.18 0.79
CA GLU A 316 -12.73 13.81 0.36
C GLU A 316 -13.98 12.97 0.08
N ARG A 317 -14.93 12.96 1.02
CA ARG A 317 -16.22 12.26 0.89
C ARG A 317 -16.95 12.72 -0.36
N ASP A 318 -16.99 14.02 -0.59
CA ASP A 318 -17.70 14.60 -1.72
C ASP A 318 -17.02 14.22 -3.05
N VAL A 319 -15.69 14.25 -3.14
CA VAL A 319 -14.97 13.78 -4.35
C VAL A 319 -15.21 12.29 -4.57
N ALA A 320 -15.12 11.48 -3.51
CA ALA A 320 -15.41 10.06 -3.58
C ALA A 320 -16.82 9.81 -4.09
N ARG A 321 -17.83 10.54 -3.59
CA ARG A 321 -19.25 10.34 -3.91
C ARG A 321 -19.68 10.94 -5.26
N TYR A 322 -19.25 12.15 -5.58
CA TYR A 322 -19.74 12.93 -6.73
C TYR A 322 -18.77 12.90 -7.93
N GLY A 323 -17.60 12.29 -7.78
CA GLY A 323 -16.72 11.94 -8.89
C GLY A 323 -15.95 13.12 -9.49
N ALA A 324 -15.75 13.07 -10.81
CA ALA A 324 -14.82 13.94 -11.53
C ALA A 324 -15.19 15.44 -11.48
N SER A 325 -16.49 15.77 -11.47
CA SER A 325 -16.95 17.17 -11.35
C SER A 325 -16.54 17.78 -10.01
N GLN A 326 -16.62 16.99 -8.94
CA GLN A 326 -16.20 17.42 -7.61
C GLN A 326 -14.67 17.46 -7.48
N ALA A 327 -13.95 16.56 -8.13
CA ALA A 327 -12.50 16.66 -8.25
C ALA A 327 -12.08 17.95 -8.97
N GLU A 328 -12.79 18.33 -10.03
CA GLU A 328 -12.56 19.60 -10.73
C GLU A 328 -12.89 20.80 -9.82
N TRP A 329 -14.04 20.80 -9.15
CA TRP A 329 -14.39 21.84 -8.17
C TRP A 329 -13.29 21.98 -7.11
N LEU A 330 -12.84 20.87 -6.53
CA LEU A 330 -11.78 20.85 -5.52
C LEU A 330 -10.51 21.53 -6.04
N THR A 331 -10.07 21.20 -7.25
CA THR A 331 -8.88 21.83 -7.84
C THR A 331 -9.05 23.33 -8.11
N SER A 332 -10.27 23.77 -8.45
CA SER A 332 -10.59 25.19 -8.58
C SER A 332 -10.45 25.94 -7.24
N GLN A 333 -10.69 25.25 -6.12
CA GLN A 333 -10.53 25.81 -4.77
C GLN A 333 -9.07 25.96 -4.36
N LEU A 334 -8.11 25.33 -5.06
CA LEU A 334 -6.68 25.45 -4.77
C LEU A 334 -6.10 26.79 -5.26
N SER A 335 -6.83 27.90 -5.08
CA SER A 335 -6.44 29.24 -5.50
C SER A 335 -5.40 29.88 -4.59
N VAL A 336 -4.67 30.87 -5.12
CA VAL A 336 -3.68 31.59 -4.30
C VAL A 336 -4.37 32.29 -3.14
N GLU A 337 -5.57 32.84 -3.38
CA GLU A 337 -6.38 33.54 -2.40
C GLU A 337 -6.84 32.60 -1.29
N ASN A 338 -7.21 31.36 -1.62
CA ASN A 338 -7.60 30.35 -0.64
C ASN A 338 -6.41 29.75 0.11
N LEU A 339 -5.26 29.59 -0.56
CA LEU A 339 -4.04 29.03 0.04
C LEU A 339 -3.28 30.07 0.88
N ILE A 340 -3.46 31.37 0.59
CA ILE A 340 -2.87 32.50 1.31
C ILE A 340 -3.96 33.51 1.71
N PRO A 341 -4.83 33.17 2.68
CA PRO A 341 -5.88 34.07 3.14
C PRO A 341 -5.37 35.43 3.65
N TRP A 342 -4.19 35.45 4.26
CA TRP A 342 -3.57 36.66 4.80
C TRP A 342 -2.24 36.95 4.10
N PRO A 343 -2.28 37.62 2.93
CA PRO A 343 -1.07 37.94 2.19
C PRO A 343 -0.17 38.91 2.95
N SER A 344 1.13 38.76 2.75
CA SER A 344 2.20 39.58 3.31
C SER A 344 3.33 39.75 2.30
N ARG A 345 4.27 40.66 2.58
CA ARG A 345 5.50 40.80 1.77
C ARG A 345 6.28 39.49 1.65
N PHE A 346 6.28 38.67 2.69
CA PHE A 346 6.94 37.36 2.66
C PHE A 346 6.23 36.41 1.70
N THR A 347 4.90 36.29 1.83
CA THR A 347 4.14 35.36 0.98
C THR A 347 4.16 35.80 -0.47
N ASP A 348 4.06 37.10 -0.76
CA ASP A 348 4.08 37.60 -2.13
C ASP A 348 5.44 37.38 -2.81
N ARG A 349 6.54 37.42 -2.04
CA ARG A 349 7.89 37.22 -2.56
C ARG A 349 8.28 35.75 -2.73
N TYR A 350 7.85 34.87 -1.82
CA TYR A 350 8.36 33.49 -1.77
C TYR A 350 7.30 32.41 -1.99
N ILE A 351 6.08 32.58 -1.46
CA ILE A 351 5.05 31.52 -1.46
C ILE A 351 4.13 31.62 -2.68
N ARG A 352 3.67 32.83 -3.02
CA ARG A 352 2.78 33.08 -4.16
C ARG A 352 3.38 32.62 -5.50
N PRO A 353 4.66 32.91 -5.83
CA PRO A 353 5.24 32.46 -7.11
C PRO A 353 5.29 30.93 -7.22
N GLU A 354 5.61 30.24 -6.12
CA GLU A 354 5.64 28.77 -6.07
C GLU A 354 4.25 28.17 -6.32
N ILE A 355 3.22 28.73 -5.68
CA ILE A 355 1.84 28.30 -5.88
C ILE A 355 1.39 28.55 -7.32
N GLN A 356 1.65 29.74 -7.87
CA GLN A 356 1.27 30.08 -9.25
C GLN A 356 1.95 29.15 -10.27
N GLN A 357 3.24 28.89 -10.12
CA GLN A 357 3.97 27.98 -11.00
C GLN A 357 3.40 26.56 -10.95
N GLY A 358 3.08 26.04 -9.77
CA GLY A 358 2.44 24.74 -9.64
C GLY A 358 1.03 24.72 -10.24
N ARG A 359 0.24 25.77 -10.03
CA ARG A 359 -1.15 25.83 -10.51
C ARG A 359 -1.27 25.91 -12.02
N ALA A 360 -0.27 26.46 -12.71
CA ALA A 360 -0.24 26.53 -14.18
C ALA A 360 -0.49 25.16 -14.86
N ARG A 361 -0.19 24.04 -14.19
CA ARG A 361 -0.47 22.68 -14.69
C ARG A 361 -1.96 22.32 -14.70
N LEU A 362 -2.73 22.89 -13.77
CA LEU A 362 -4.16 22.66 -13.58
C LEU A 362 -5.03 23.64 -14.38
N GLU A 363 -4.42 24.66 -14.97
CA GLU A 363 -5.14 25.65 -15.77
C GLU A 363 -5.60 25.06 -17.11
N ARG A 364 -6.87 25.29 -17.44
CA ARG A 364 -7.47 24.87 -18.70
C ARG A 364 -6.85 25.63 -19.86
N ARG A 365 -6.24 24.89 -20.78
CA ARG A 365 -5.65 25.38 -22.04
C ARG A 365 -6.08 24.46 -23.18
N PRO A 366 -6.14 24.95 -24.43
CA PRO A 366 -6.56 24.12 -25.56
C PRO A 366 -5.74 22.82 -25.72
N ASP A 367 -4.45 22.84 -25.40
CA ASP A 367 -3.51 21.74 -25.56
C ASP A 367 -3.51 20.71 -24.40
N ASN A 368 -4.28 20.94 -23.33
CA ASN A 368 -4.29 20.04 -22.15
C ASN A 368 -5.70 19.64 -21.69
N LEU A 369 -6.76 19.94 -22.45
CA LEU A 369 -8.13 19.62 -22.04
C LEU A 369 -8.36 18.12 -21.81
N LEU A 370 -7.81 17.27 -22.68
CA LEU A 370 -7.90 15.82 -22.52
C LEU A 370 -7.16 15.35 -21.27
N ALA A 371 -5.93 15.84 -21.07
CA ALA A 371 -5.13 15.53 -19.89
C ALA A 371 -5.76 16.00 -18.57
N LEU A 372 -6.47 17.14 -18.56
CA LEU A 372 -7.23 17.57 -17.39
C LEU A 372 -8.47 16.70 -17.14
N SER A 373 -9.19 16.32 -18.19
CA SER A 373 -10.34 15.41 -18.08
C SER A 373 -9.89 14.05 -17.51
N TYR A 374 -8.75 13.55 -17.99
CA TYR A 374 -8.07 12.38 -17.46
C TYR A 374 -7.70 12.56 -15.98
N PHE A 375 -7.03 13.67 -15.65
CA PHE A 375 -6.61 13.97 -14.28
C PHE A 375 -7.79 13.95 -13.31
N TYR A 376 -8.89 14.66 -13.61
CA TYR A 376 -10.04 14.71 -12.70
C TYR A 376 -10.74 13.36 -12.56
N ARG A 377 -10.88 12.60 -13.67
CA ARG A 377 -11.54 11.29 -13.64
C ARG A 377 -10.75 10.27 -12.83
N PHE A 378 -9.44 10.18 -13.05
CA PHE A 378 -8.58 9.27 -12.30
C PHE A 378 -8.29 9.77 -10.88
N TYR A 379 -8.29 11.08 -10.63
CA TYR A 379 -8.22 11.62 -9.28
C TYR A 379 -9.43 11.17 -8.45
N ALA A 380 -10.64 11.27 -9.02
CA ALA A 380 -11.86 10.83 -8.36
C ALA A 380 -11.87 9.32 -8.09
N PHE A 381 -11.40 8.52 -9.06
CA PHE A 381 -11.21 7.07 -8.90
C PHE A 381 -10.27 6.75 -7.73
N VAL A 382 -9.06 7.35 -7.74
CA VAL A 382 -8.08 7.17 -6.65
C VAL A 382 -8.64 7.67 -5.31
N ALA A 383 -9.38 8.77 -5.30
CA ALA A 383 -10.03 9.30 -4.10
C ALA A 383 -11.11 8.39 -3.53
N ARG A 384 -11.91 7.74 -4.37
CA ARG A 384 -12.90 6.76 -3.90
C ARG A 384 -12.23 5.51 -3.34
N GLU A 385 -11.25 4.93 -4.04
CA GLU A 385 -10.51 3.77 -3.55
C GLU A 385 -9.82 4.08 -2.21
N HIS A 386 -9.17 5.25 -2.12
CA HIS A 386 -8.53 5.70 -0.89
C HIS A 386 -9.56 5.92 0.24
N TYR A 387 -10.70 6.55 -0.06
CA TYR A 387 -11.77 6.75 0.91
C TYR A 387 -12.33 5.43 1.44
N LEU A 388 -12.70 4.50 0.56
CA LEU A 388 -13.22 3.17 0.93
C LEU A 388 -12.21 2.36 1.72
N SER A 389 -10.92 2.44 1.37
CA SER A 389 -9.87 1.75 2.11
C SER A 389 -9.70 2.27 3.55
N LYS A 390 -10.09 3.52 3.83
CA LYS A 390 -10.10 4.12 5.17
C LYS A 390 -11.38 3.83 5.94
N VAL A 391 -12.54 4.24 5.41
CA VAL A 391 -13.84 4.13 6.13
C VAL A 391 -14.38 2.71 6.18
N GLY A 392 -13.79 1.86 5.34
CA GLY A 392 -14.12 0.46 5.18
C GLY A 392 -15.20 0.19 4.16
N TYR A 393 -15.19 -1.02 3.63
CA TYR A 393 -16.14 -1.52 2.64
C TYR A 393 -16.62 -2.91 3.03
N ALA A 394 -17.80 -3.30 2.55
CA ALA A 394 -18.33 -4.63 2.80
C ALA A 394 -17.47 -5.68 2.10
N SER A 395 -16.99 -6.68 2.84
CA SER A 395 -16.23 -7.79 2.29
C SER A 395 -16.69 -9.11 2.91
N GLY A 396 -17.24 -10.02 2.11
CA GLY A 396 -17.71 -11.33 2.58
C GLY A 396 -18.74 -11.25 3.72
N SER A 397 -18.27 -11.45 4.96
CA SER A 397 -19.05 -11.52 6.20
C SER A 397 -18.93 -10.27 7.10
N GLY A 398 -18.10 -9.28 6.75
CA GLY A 398 -17.84 -8.13 7.62
C GLY A 398 -17.32 -6.90 6.87
N ILE A 399 -16.51 -6.09 7.56
CA ILE A 399 -15.92 -4.85 7.06
C ILE A 399 -14.43 -5.08 6.80
N SER A 400 -13.93 -4.63 5.65
CA SER A 400 -12.49 -4.57 5.33
C SER A 400 -12.05 -3.10 5.22
N GLY A 401 -10.75 -2.84 5.28
CA GLY A 401 -10.16 -1.49 5.33
C GLY A 401 -9.71 -1.09 6.73
N ALA A 402 -9.15 0.12 6.89
CA ALA A 402 -8.58 0.60 8.15
C ALA A 402 -9.61 0.58 9.29
N ALA A 403 -10.85 0.97 9.01
CA ALA A 403 -11.91 1.00 10.02
C ALA A 403 -12.27 -0.38 10.60
N SER A 404 -11.86 -1.50 9.96
CA SER A 404 -12.02 -2.83 10.54
C SER A 404 -11.29 -2.97 11.90
N LEU A 405 -10.24 -2.17 12.13
CA LEU A 405 -9.46 -2.16 13.37
C LEU A 405 -10.28 -1.73 14.60
N TRP A 406 -11.39 -1.02 14.44
CA TRP A 406 -12.26 -0.61 15.57
C TRP A 406 -13.75 -0.88 15.33
N ARG A 407 -14.17 -1.17 14.09
CA ARG A 407 -15.58 -1.51 13.78
C ARG A 407 -15.88 -2.99 13.88
N MET A 408 -14.87 -3.85 13.80
CA MET A 408 -15.04 -5.28 14.06
C MET A 408 -14.82 -5.57 15.54
N SER A 409 -15.69 -6.38 16.13
CA SER A 409 -15.48 -6.92 17.46
C SER A 409 -14.27 -7.87 17.47
N ARG A 410 -13.67 -8.06 18.65
CA ARG A 410 -12.57 -9.00 18.84
C ARG A 410 -12.91 -10.41 18.37
N SER A 411 -14.11 -10.90 18.70
CA SER A 411 -14.57 -12.23 18.27
C SER A 411 -14.66 -12.35 16.76
N GLU A 412 -15.11 -11.31 16.04
CA GLU A 412 -15.18 -11.34 14.57
C GLU A 412 -13.77 -11.37 13.97
N LYS A 413 -12.84 -10.57 14.51
CA LYS A 413 -11.44 -10.55 14.04
C LYS A 413 -10.73 -11.89 14.25
N GLU A 414 -10.92 -12.52 15.40
CA GLU A 414 -10.36 -13.85 15.70
C GLU A 414 -10.94 -14.92 14.76
N GLN A 415 -12.25 -14.89 14.50
CA GLN A 415 -12.91 -15.85 13.60
C GLN A 415 -12.51 -15.70 12.12
N GLU A 416 -12.30 -14.47 11.65
CA GLU A 416 -11.85 -14.20 10.28
C GLU A 416 -10.32 -14.30 10.13
N GLY A 417 -9.59 -14.47 11.24
CA GLY A 417 -8.12 -14.57 11.26
C GLY A 417 -7.42 -13.25 10.97
N TYR A 418 -8.00 -12.12 11.37
CA TYR A 418 -7.40 -10.79 11.21
C TYR A 418 -6.54 -10.34 12.38
N MET A 419 -6.54 -11.10 13.48
CA MET A 419 -5.72 -10.77 14.64
C MET A 419 -5.13 -12.01 15.32
N PHE A 420 -3.96 -11.83 15.94
CA PHE A 420 -3.48 -12.69 17.01
C PHE A 420 -3.79 -12.02 18.36
N THR A 421 -4.19 -12.80 19.37
CA THR A 421 -4.44 -12.30 20.73
C THR A 421 -3.84 -13.19 21.80
N GLY A 422 -3.77 -12.68 23.03
CA GLY A 422 -3.27 -13.44 24.18
C GLY A 422 -1.78 -13.75 24.11
N LEU A 423 -1.04 -12.99 23.29
CA LEU A 423 0.37 -13.24 23.03
C LEU A 423 1.24 -12.83 24.21
N ARG A 424 2.26 -13.63 24.51
CA ARG A 424 3.28 -13.31 25.51
C ARG A 424 4.64 -13.09 24.86
N LEU A 425 5.32 -12.05 25.31
CA LEU A 425 6.66 -11.71 24.87
C LEU A 425 7.67 -12.74 25.38
N VAL A 426 8.43 -13.35 24.47
CA VAL A 426 9.45 -14.37 24.74
C VAL A 426 10.85 -13.76 24.70
N ARG A 427 11.09 -12.88 23.74
CA ARG A 427 12.38 -12.18 23.55
C ARG A 427 12.11 -10.72 23.19
N ASN A 428 12.85 -9.82 23.83
CA ASN A 428 12.77 -8.38 23.60
C ASN A 428 14.14 -7.83 23.23
N ASP A 429 14.40 -7.75 21.92
CA ASP A 429 15.60 -7.13 21.35
C ASP A 429 15.24 -5.80 20.67
N ALA A 430 14.24 -5.07 21.20
CA ALA A 430 13.76 -3.82 20.62
C ALA A 430 14.81 -2.70 20.56
N ALA A 431 15.88 -2.81 21.37
CA ALA A 431 17.00 -1.87 21.41
C ALA A 431 18.21 -2.32 20.56
N ALA A 432 18.16 -3.51 19.94
CA ALA A 432 19.27 -4.03 19.15
C ALA A 432 19.43 -3.27 17.82
N GLU A 433 20.58 -3.44 17.16
CA GLU A 433 20.83 -2.88 15.82
C GLU A 433 19.77 -3.30 14.81
N THR A 434 19.28 -4.54 14.93
CA THR A 434 18.07 -5.01 14.27
C THR A 434 16.98 -5.17 15.32
N PRO A 435 16.06 -4.19 15.47
CA PRO A 435 15.11 -4.17 16.57
C PRO A 435 14.01 -5.22 16.35
N GLU A 436 14.07 -6.31 17.10
CA GLU A 436 13.15 -7.45 16.94
C GLU A 436 12.52 -7.86 18.27
N VAL A 437 11.27 -8.30 18.21
CA VAL A 437 10.52 -8.83 19.34
C VAL A 437 9.86 -10.14 18.95
N GLU A 438 9.76 -11.07 19.90
CA GLU A 438 9.29 -12.42 19.64
C GLU A 438 8.14 -12.77 20.57
N PHE A 439 7.06 -13.28 20.00
CA PHE A 439 5.88 -13.71 20.75
C PHE A 439 5.64 -15.21 20.59
N ALA A 440 5.21 -15.84 21.68
CA ALA A 440 4.74 -17.23 21.67
C ALA A 440 3.31 -17.31 21.11
N LEU A 441 3.09 -18.25 20.20
CA LEU A 441 1.78 -18.66 19.70
C LEU A 441 1.35 -19.94 20.42
N SER A 442 0.07 -20.07 20.74
CA SER A 442 -0.49 -21.19 21.50
C SER A 442 -0.62 -22.50 20.71
N GLY A 443 -0.07 -22.61 19.50
CA GLY A 443 -0.06 -23.86 18.70
C GLY A 443 -1.45 -24.33 18.21
N GLU A 444 -2.54 -23.61 18.50
CA GLU A 444 -3.88 -23.97 18.03
C GLU A 444 -4.11 -23.59 16.55
N ARG A 445 -3.79 -24.56 15.68
CA ARG A 445 -4.44 -25.07 14.45
C ARG A 445 -5.10 -24.19 13.38
N LEU A 446 -5.28 -22.89 13.54
CA LEU A 446 -5.68 -21.98 12.46
C LEU A 446 -4.81 -20.74 12.55
N LEU A 447 -3.75 -20.67 11.74
CA LEU A 447 -2.96 -19.45 11.63
C LEU A 447 -3.86 -18.35 11.03
N PRO A 448 -4.05 -17.23 11.74
CA PRO A 448 -4.58 -15.98 11.18
C PRO A 448 -3.88 -15.62 9.86
N ASP A 449 -4.51 -14.80 9.00
CA ASP A 449 -4.01 -14.42 7.65
C ASP A 449 -2.75 -13.52 7.72
N PHE A 450 -1.63 -14.03 8.23
CA PHE A 450 -0.37 -13.32 8.32
C PHE A 450 0.73 -14.11 7.61
N ARG A 451 1.74 -13.39 7.14
CA ARG A 451 2.86 -13.90 6.36
C ARG A 451 4.12 -13.14 6.71
N GLU A 452 5.27 -13.76 6.47
CA GLU A 452 6.54 -13.05 6.47
C GLU A 452 6.50 -11.89 5.45
N GLY A 453 6.94 -10.71 5.88
CA GLY A 453 6.89 -9.48 5.12
C GLY A 453 5.61 -8.65 5.30
N ASP A 454 4.57 -9.17 5.96
CA ASP A 454 3.36 -8.39 6.23
C ASP A 454 3.66 -7.23 7.19
N ILE A 455 3.08 -6.06 6.91
CA ILE A 455 3.17 -4.89 7.77
C ILE A 455 2.05 -4.98 8.79
N VAL A 456 2.42 -4.97 10.06
CA VAL A 456 1.53 -5.18 11.18
C VAL A 456 1.66 -4.08 12.21
N LEU A 457 0.62 -3.92 13.00
CA LEU A 457 0.68 -3.19 14.26
C LEU A 457 0.46 -4.16 15.41
N PHE A 458 1.02 -3.83 16.56
CA PHE A 458 0.77 -4.57 17.78
C PHE A 458 0.69 -3.62 18.97
N TYR A 459 -0.04 -4.04 19.99
CA TYR A 459 -0.32 -3.23 21.16
C TYR A 459 -0.58 -4.13 22.37
N ARG A 460 -0.45 -3.53 23.56
CA ARG A 460 -0.78 -4.17 24.83
C ARG A 460 -2.29 -4.38 24.91
N CYS A 461 -2.72 -5.60 25.23
CA CYS A 461 -4.12 -6.02 25.27
C CYS A 461 -4.37 -6.86 26.53
N ASP A 462 -4.34 -6.20 27.69
CA ASP A 462 -4.53 -6.84 28.99
C ASP A 462 -6.00 -6.89 29.41
N ARG A 463 -6.81 -5.96 28.92
CA ARG A 463 -8.24 -5.82 29.19
C ARG A 463 -9.05 -6.14 27.93
N GLU A 464 -10.30 -6.54 28.12
CA GLU A 464 -11.21 -6.81 27.00
C GLU A 464 -11.50 -5.56 26.14
N ALA A 465 -11.48 -4.36 26.77
CA ALA A 465 -11.67 -3.08 26.09
C ALA A 465 -10.41 -2.53 25.39
N ASP A 466 -9.26 -3.19 25.52
CA ASP A 466 -8.02 -2.75 24.88
C ASP A 466 -8.08 -3.07 23.39
N GLN A 467 -7.94 -2.04 22.56
CA GLN A 467 -7.96 -2.11 21.10
C GLN A 467 -7.02 -1.06 20.51
N VAL A 468 -6.86 -1.07 19.19
CA VAL A 468 -6.00 -0.14 18.44
C VAL A 468 -6.25 1.32 18.79
N SER A 469 -7.50 1.72 19.02
CA SER A 469 -7.90 3.11 19.29
C SER A 469 -7.84 3.54 20.76
N THR A 470 -7.55 2.62 21.68
CA THR A 470 -7.49 2.86 23.14
C THR A 470 -6.08 2.65 23.71
N CYS A 471 -5.13 2.28 22.87
CA CYS A 471 -3.77 1.95 23.24
C CYS A 471 -2.76 2.73 22.41
N GLN A 472 -1.53 2.79 22.93
CA GLN A 472 -0.38 3.06 22.07
C GLN A 472 -0.14 1.86 21.17
N ILE A 473 0.17 2.13 19.90
CA ILE A 473 0.50 1.11 18.91
C ILE A 473 1.98 1.14 18.53
N PHE A 474 2.51 -0.04 18.24
CA PHE A 474 3.83 -0.23 17.66
C PHE A 474 3.68 -0.76 16.24
N LYS A 475 4.41 -0.19 15.29
CA LYS A 475 4.41 -0.64 13.89
C LYS A 475 5.61 -1.55 13.63
N ALA A 476 5.38 -2.66 12.94
CA ALA A 476 6.39 -3.67 12.68
C ALA A 476 6.15 -4.39 11.34
N THR A 477 7.11 -5.21 10.95
CA THR A 477 6.98 -6.15 9.84
C THR A 477 7.19 -7.56 10.39
N VAL A 478 6.38 -8.52 9.95
CA VAL A 478 6.57 -9.93 10.31
C VAL A 478 7.89 -10.40 9.69
N ALA A 479 8.89 -10.66 10.53
CA ALA A 479 10.22 -11.08 10.10
C ALA A 479 10.26 -12.60 9.87
N THR A 480 9.69 -13.37 10.80
CA THR A 480 9.50 -14.82 10.66
C THR A 480 8.16 -15.25 11.26
N LEU A 481 7.54 -16.27 10.68
CA LEU A 481 6.29 -16.84 11.16
C LEU A 481 6.35 -18.37 11.15
N SER A 482 6.11 -18.97 12.32
CA SER A 482 6.04 -20.42 12.51
C SER A 482 4.75 -20.79 13.28
N PRO A 483 4.38 -22.08 13.38
CA PRO A 483 3.22 -22.50 14.17
C PRO A 483 3.29 -22.14 15.67
N GLU A 484 4.51 -21.97 16.20
CA GLU A 484 4.75 -21.77 17.64
C GLU A 484 5.16 -20.34 18.00
N ARG A 485 5.68 -19.58 17.02
CA ARG A 485 6.29 -18.27 17.26
C ARG A 485 6.10 -17.32 16.10
N ILE A 486 6.00 -16.03 16.43
CA ILE A 486 6.05 -14.92 15.48
C ILE A 486 7.14 -13.94 15.92
N VAL A 487 8.02 -13.57 15.00
CA VAL A 487 9.04 -12.53 15.21
C VAL A 487 8.64 -11.30 14.43
N LEU A 488 8.57 -10.17 15.11
CA LEU A 488 8.28 -8.88 14.52
C LEU A 488 9.53 -8.01 14.52
N ARG A 489 9.87 -7.44 13.35
CA ARG A 489 10.88 -6.40 13.23
C ARG A 489 10.23 -5.03 13.39
N LEU A 490 10.61 -4.32 14.45
CA LEU A 490 10.08 -2.99 14.74
C LEU A 490 10.54 -2.00 13.69
N ARG A 491 9.67 -1.03 13.40
CA ARG A 491 10.02 0.11 12.53
C ARG A 491 10.98 1.08 13.23
N ASP A 492 10.78 1.28 14.52
CA ASP A 492 11.51 2.23 15.36
C ASP A 492 12.02 1.50 16.62
N SER A 493 13.30 1.65 16.95
CA SER A 493 13.94 1.00 18.11
C SER A 493 13.44 1.56 19.44
N GLN A 494 13.37 0.72 20.47
CA GLN A 494 12.91 1.11 21.82
C GLN A 494 13.95 0.70 22.88
N LEU A 495 14.60 1.68 23.51
CA LEU A 495 15.54 1.41 24.63
C LEU A 495 14.80 1.09 25.94
N PHE A 496 13.71 1.81 26.21
CA PHE A 496 12.97 1.65 27.45
C PHE A 496 12.35 0.25 27.51
N ALA A 497 12.92 -0.65 28.30
CA ALA A 497 12.42 -2.03 28.43
C ALA A 497 10.95 -2.08 28.89
N GLY A 498 10.52 -1.10 29.71
CA GLY A 498 9.13 -0.96 30.14
C GLY A 498 8.17 -0.49 29.04
N ALA A 499 8.66 -0.15 27.85
CA ALA A 499 7.82 0.07 26.67
C ALA A 499 7.09 -1.22 26.26
N LEU A 500 7.73 -2.37 26.51
CA LEU A 500 7.21 -3.70 26.21
C LEU A 500 7.32 -4.63 27.44
N PRO A 501 6.43 -4.48 28.44
CA PRO A 501 6.48 -5.28 29.65
C PRO A 501 6.22 -6.77 29.37
N ALA A 502 7.07 -7.66 29.89
CA ALA A 502 7.03 -9.09 29.60
C ALA A 502 5.80 -9.80 30.21
N GLU A 503 5.23 -9.23 31.28
CA GLU A 503 4.05 -9.76 31.98
C GLU A 503 2.74 -9.48 31.25
N SER A 504 2.71 -8.49 30.36
CA SER A 504 1.53 -8.08 29.61
C SER A 504 1.18 -9.07 28.50
N LEU A 505 -0.08 -9.02 28.09
CA LEU A 505 -0.60 -9.68 26.90
C LEU A 505 -0.58 -8.70 25.72
N TYR A 506 -0.40 -9.26 24.53
CA TYR A 506 -0.32 -8.49 23.29
C TYR A 506 -1.32 -9.01 22.25
N ALA A 507 -1.72 -8.09 21.38
CA ALA A 507 -2.45 -8.38 20.16
C ALA A 507 -1.68 -7.88 18.95
N ILE A 508 -1.77 -8.59 17.83
CA ILE A 508 -1.19 -8.22 16.53
C ILE A 508 -2.32 -8.16 15.50
N GLU A 509 -2.36 -7.08 14.71
CA GLU A 509 -3.29 -6.87 13.62
C GLU A 509 -2.55 -6.35 12.38
N HIS A 510 -3.16 -6.44 11.20
CA HIS A 510 -2.60 -5.82 9.98
C HIS A 510 -2.56 -4.30 10.11
N ASP A 511 -1.45 -3.68 9.69
CA ASP A 511 -1.37 -2.23 9.57
C ASP A 511 -1.88 -1.79 8.20
N TYR A 512 -2.44 -0.59 8.14
CA TYR A 512 -2.94 0.00 6.91
C TYR A 512 -2.02 1.16 6.47
N VAL A 513 -1.64 1.19 5.19
CA VAL A 513 -0.61 2.10 4.67
C VAL A 513 -1.11 2.95 3.50
N ASP A 514 -1.25 4.26 3.72
CA ASP A 514 -1.75 5.25 2.74
C ASP A 514 -0.76 5.61 1.62
N SER A 515 0.50 5.22 1.74
CA SER A 515 1.58 5.75 0.88
C SER A 515 1.39 5.40 -0.61
N SER A 516 0.71 4.29 -0.92
CA SER A 516 0.42 3.88 -2.30
C SER A 516 -0.54 4.83 -3.02
N PHE A 517 -1.55 5.39 -2.33
CA PHE A 517 -2.49 6.35 -2.90
C PHE A 517 -1.86 7.73 -3.06
N THR A 518 -1.07 8.16 -2.07
CA THR A 518 -0.37 9.45 -2.14
C THR A 518 0.49 9.57 -3.39
N THR A 519 1.19 8.50 -3.76
CA THR A 519 2.02 8.51 -4.98
C THR A 519 1.21 8.54 -6.27
N GLN A 520 0.01 7.94 -6.29
CA GLN A 520 -0.90 8.03 -7.43
C GLN A 520 -1.36 9.47 -7.68
N TYR A 521 -1.78 10.21 -6.65
CA TYR A 521 -2.14 11.63 -6.81
C TYR A 521 -0.98 12.47 -7.37
N LYS A 522 0.23 12.25 -6.84
CA LYS A 522 1.46 12.91 -7.32
C LYS A 522 1.81 12.50 -8.74
N GLY A 523 1.57 11.24 -9.10
CA GLY A 523 1.79 10.72 -10.44
C GLY A 523 0.87 11.36 -11.46
N LEU A 524 -0.43 11.46 -11.15
CA LEU A 524 -1.43 12.15 -11.97
C LEU A 524 -1.06 13.62 -12.18
N TYR A 525 -0.60 14.30 -11.12
CA TYR A 525 -0.16 15.70 -11.22
C TYR A 525 1.16 15.85 -12.00
N THR A 526 2.07 14.88 -11.89
CA THR A 526 3.33 14.84 -12.66
C THR A 526 3.05 14.70 -14.16
N LEU A 527 2.08 13.87 -14.56
CA LEU A 527 1.64 13.70 -15.96
C LEU A 527 1.24 15.04 -16.62
N LEU A 528 0.59 15.94 -15.90
CA LEU A 528 0.20 17.24 -16.44
C LEU A 528 1.41 18.10 -16.86
N GLY A 529 2.57 17.86 -16.24
CA GLY A 529 3.84 18.52 -16.53
C GLY A 529 4.75 17.76 -17.49
N ALA A 530 4.33 16.60 -18.02
CA ALA A 530 5.10 15.85 -19.01
C ALA A 530 5.24 16.61 -20.34
N SER A 531 6.20 16.20 -21.17
CA SER A 531 6.33 16.74 -22.54
C SER A 531 5.03 16.52 -23.33
N PRO A 532 4.63 17.40 -24.27
CA PRO A 532 3.39 17.25 -25.02
C PRO A 532 3.24 15.87 -25.66
N HIS A 533 4.32 15.37 -26.29
CA HIS A 533 4.36 14.04 -26.88
C HIS A 533 4.13 12.92 -25.86
N ARG A 534 4.89 12.91 -24.75
CA ARG A 534 4.70 11.91 -23.67
C ARG A 534 3.30 11.96 -23.09
N ARG A 535 2.80 13.17 -22.82
CA ARG A 535 1.47 13.40 -22.27
C ARG A 535 0.40 12.86 -23.21
N GLY A 536 0.46 13.20 -24.49
CA GLY A 536 -0.51 12.75 -25.49
C GLY A 536 -0.49 11.23 -25.70
N LEU A 537 0.69 10.61 -25.78
CA LEU A 537 0.81 9.15 -25.84
C LEU A 537 0.15 8.46 -24.64
N LEU A 538 0.37 8.98 -23.43
CA LEU A 538 -0.21 8.41 -22.21
C LEU A 538 -1.72 8.70 -22.12
N THR A 539 -2.20 9.87 -22.54
CA THR A 539 -3.63 10.21 -22.48
C THR A 539 -4.43 9.77 -23.71
N GLY A 540 -3.82 9.11 -24.70
CA GLY A 540 -4.50 8.69 -25.92
C GLY A 540 -4.95 9.85 -26.81
N ASP A 541 -4.14 10.92 -26.88
CA ASP A 541 -4.40 12.01 -27.81
C ASP A 541 -4.27 11.52 -29.26
N ALA A 542 -5.25 11.83 -30.11
CA ALA A 542 -5.32 11.31 -31.47
C ALA A 542 -4.17 11.82 -32.34
N ASP A 543 -3.67 13.03 -32.05
CA ASP A 543 -2.58 13.68 -32.78
C ASP A 543 -1.20 13.12 -32.40
N GLU A 544 -1.11 12.29 -31.36
CA GLU A 544 0.15 11.74 -30.84
C GLU A 544 0.20 10.23 -31.04
N GLN A 545 1.08 9.77 -31.92
CA GLN A 545 1.25 8.36 -32.28
C GLN A 545 2.65 7.86 -31.94
N PRO A 546 2.81 6.60 -31.52
CA PRO A 546 4.11 6.03 -31.25
C PRO A 546 4.97 5.98 -32.51
N GLN A 547 6.26 6.25 -32.34
CA GLN A 547 7.27 6.31 -33.39
C GLN A 547 8.14 5.05 -33.41
N ARG A 548 8.67 4.75 -34.60
CA ARG A 548 9.60 3.62 -34.80
C ARG A 548 10.78 4.02 -35.68
N ASN A 549 11.93 3.46 -35.35
CA ASN A 549 13.15 3.53 -36.14
C ASN A 549 13.44 2.19 -36.83
N GLY A 550 13.01 2.05 -38.08
CA GLY A 550 13.22 0.85 -38.90
C GLY A 550 14.67 0.56 -39.30
N LEU A 551 15.63 1.42 -38.94
CA LEU A 551 17.07 1.19 -39.19
C LEU A 551 17.70 0.31 -38.09
N ARG A 552 17.09 0.20 -36.91
CA ARG A 552 17.59 -0.67 -35.84
C ARG A 552 17.53 -2.14 -36.28
N ARG A 553 18.58 -2.87 -35.95
CA ARG A 553 18.77 -4.30 -36.21
C ARG A 553 19.11 -4.99 -34.90
N LEU A 554 18.81 -6.29 -34.82
CA LEU A 554 19.25 -7.12 -33.71
C LEU A 554 20.76 -7.30 -33.77
N THR A 555 21.37 -7.40 -32.59
CA THR A 555 22.80 -7.67 -32.46
C THR A 555 23.09 -9.16 -32.53
N TYR A 556 22.19 -9.98 -31.98
CA TYR A 556 22.34 -11.43 -31.93
C TYR A 556 21.40 -12.12 -32.92
N ASP A 557 21.81 -13.31 -33.37
CA ASP A 557 20.97 -14.21 -34.13
C ASP A 557 20.11 -15.08 -33.20
N TYR A 558 18.87 -15.34 -33.61
CA TYR A 558 17.91 -16.13 -32.84
C TYR A 558 17.30 -17.22 -33.72
N ASP A 559 17.39 -18.47 -33.28
CA ASP A 559 16.85 -19.62 -34.01
C ASP A 559 15.32 -19.59 -34.12
N ASN A 560 14.65 -18.97 -33.14
CA ASN A 560 13.20 -18.81 -33.14
C ASN A 560 12.82 -17.52 -33.91
N PRO A 561 12.20 -17.64 -35.11
CA PRO A 561 11.87 -16.49 -35.93
C PRO A 561 10.75 -15.62 -35.32
N HIS A 562 9.86 -16.20 -34.51
CA HIS A 562 8.81 -15.45 -33.81
C HIS A 562 9.44 -14.55 -32.73
N LEU A 563 10.38 -15.09 -31.96
CA LEU A 563 11.14 -14.32 -30.99
C LEU A 563 11.96 -13.21 -31.67
N ALA A 564 12.66 -13.52 -32.76
CA ALA A 564 13.43 -12.53 -33.53
C ALA A 564 12.54 -11.37 -34.02
N ARG A 565 11.32 -11.67 -34.50
CA ARG A 565 10.34 -10.66 -34.89
C ARG A 565 9.95 -9.76 -33.71
N ILE A 566 9.61 -10.35 -32.58
CA ILE A 566 9.20 -9.62 -31.36
C ILE A 566 10.33 -8.69 -30.89
N LEU A 567 11.55 -9.22 -30.77
CA LEU A 567 12.72 -8.44 -30.38
C LEU A 567 12.98 -7.30 -31.37
N THR A 568 12.88 -7.56 -32.68
CA THR A 568 13.06 -6.53 -33.71
C THR A 568 12.07 -5.39 -33.51
N ARG A 569 10.78 -5.70 -33.32
CA ARG A 569 9.75 -4.67 -33.08
C ARG A 569 10.01 -3.90 -31.79
N ALA A 570 10.33 -4.59 -30.71
CA ALA A 570 10.65 -3.98 -29.42
C ALA A 570 11.87 -3.03 -29.50
N MET A 571 12.91 -3.42 -30.24
CA MET A 571 14.09 -2.59 -30.49
C MET A 571 13.77 -1.38 -31.37
N GLN A 572 12.97 -1.56 -32.42
CA GLN A 572 12.60 -0.51 -33.37
C GLN A 572 11.64 0.53 -32.80
N ALA A 573 10.82 0.19 -31.80
CA ALA A 573 9.98 1.18 -31.11
C ALA A 573 10.80 2.25 -30.39
N ASP A 574 10.43 3.52 -30.57
CA ASP A 574 11.08 4.68 -29.94
C ASP A 574 10.35 5.15 -28.68
N ASP A 575 9.03 4.94 -28.59
CA ASP A 575 8.23 5.41 -27.46
C ASP A 575 7.77 4.28 -26.55
N TYR A 576 7.03 3.31 -27.10
CA TYR A 576 6.61 2.13 -26.36
C TYR A 576 6.45 0.88 -27.22
N PHE A 577 6.49 -0.28 -26.56
CA PHE A 577 6.16 -1.58 -27.15
C PHE A 577 5.33 -2.41 -26.15
N LEU A 578 4.33 -3.13 -26.64
CA LEU A 578 3.45 -3.97 -25.84
C LEU A 578 3.67 -5.44 -26.19
N LEU A 579 3.98 -6.25 -25.18
CA LEU A 579 4.13 -7.69 -25.37
C LEU A 579 3.04 -8.45 -24.62
N VAL A 580 2.15 -9.10 -25.36
CA VAL A 580 1.19 -10.04 -24.80
C VAL A 580 1.91 -11.37 -24.55
N GLY A 581 1.91 -11.79 -23.29
CA GLY A 581 2.59 -13.00 -22.85
C GLY A 581 1.67 -13.97 -22.14
N PRO A 582 1.00 -14.87 -22.89
CA PRO A 582 0.15 -15.91 -22.35
C PRO A 582 0.85 -16.83 -21.32
N PRO A 583 0.12 -17.63 -20.55
CA PRO A 583 0.69 -18.57 -19.59
C PRO A 583 1.68 -19.54 -20.22
N GLY A 584 2.86 -19.66 -19.62
CA GLY A 584 3.88 -20.63 -20.05
C GLY A 584 4.68 -20.25 -21.29
N THR A 585 4.48 -19.07 -21.88
CA THR A 585 5.18 -18.66 -23.12
C THR A 585 6.57 -18.06 -22.90
N GLY A 586 6.97 -17.88 -21.65
CA GLY A 586 8.31 -17.38 -21.30
C GLY A 586 8.44 -15.86 -21.36
N LYS A 587 7.44 -15.11 -20.89
CA LYS A 587 7.52 -13.64 -20.69
C LYS A 587 8.87 -13.19 -20.13
N THR A 588 9.18 -13.64 -18.93
CA THR A 588 10.40 -13.26 -18.20
C THR A 588 11.60 -14.10 -18.66
N SER A 589 11.42 -15.41 -18.81
CA SER A 589 12.52 -16.36 -19.10
C SER A 589 13.06 -16.30 -20.52
N MET A 590 12.24 -15.86 -21.48
CA MET A 590 12.61 -15.72 -22.89
C MET A 590 12.59 -14.25 -23.31
N ALA A 591 11.42 -13.62 -23.34
CA ALA A 591 11.29 -12.31 -23.98
C ALA A 591 12.06 -11.20 -23.24
N LEU A 592 11.81 -11.02 -21.93
CA LEU A 592 12.52 -10.03 -21.12
C LEU A 592 14.03 -10.29 -21.13
N ARG A 593 14.45 -11.55 -20.91
CA ARG A 593 15.87 -11.95 -20.94
C ARG A 593 16.56 -11.52 -22.24
N HIS A 594 15.97 -11.82 -23.39
CA HIS A 594 16.57 -11.48 -24.68
C HIS A 594 16.45 -9.98 -25.03
N MET A 595 15.39 -9.30 -24.57
CA MET A 595 15.32 -7.83 -24.67
C MET A 595 16.46 -7.18 -23.88
N VAL A 596 16.69 -7.60 -22.63
CA VAL A 596 17.81 -7.09 -21.81
C VAL A 596 19.13 -7.34 -22.53
N ARG A 597 19.34 -8.54 -23.07
CA ARG A 597 20.53 -8.90 -23.84
C ARG A 597 20.78 -7.95 -25.02
N GLU A 598 19.76 -7.66 -25.82
CA GLU A 598 19.84 -6.72 -26.95
C GLU A 598 20.13 -5.28 -26.49
N PHE A 599 19.47 -4.80 -25.43
CA PHE A 599 19.73 -3.47 -24.90
C PHE A 599 21.12 -3.35 -24.29
N MET A 600 21.63 -4.40 -23.65
CA MET A 600 22.99 -4.42 -23.10
C MET A 600 24.06 -4.34 -24.19
N ALA A 601 23.79 -4.82 -25.39
CA ALA A 601 24.67 -4.68 -26.54
C ALA A 601 24.76 -3.25 -27.09
N ILE A 602 23.80 -2.38 -26.76
CA ILE A 602 23.89 -0.95 -27.10
C ILE A 602 24.79 -0.27 -26.07
N SER A 603 25.90 0.31 -26.53
CA SER A 603 26.83 1.06 -25.69
C SER A 603 26.10 2.11 -24.84
N ASP A 604 26.45 2.17 -23.56
CA ASP A 604 25.92 3.12 -22.56
C ASP A 604 24.41 3.07 -22.31
N CYS A 605 23.67 2.11 -22.89
CA CYS A 605 22.23 1.99 -22.67
C CYS A 605 21.91 1.69 -21.20
N GLN A 606 21.01 2.50 -20.63
CA GLN A 606 20.56 2.39 -19.24
C GLN A 606 19.17 1.74 -19.18
N ILE A 607 19.04 0.66 -18.41
CA ILE A 607 17.86 -0.20 -18.37
C ILE A 607 17.22 -0.14 -16.97
N LEU A 608 15.91 0.07 -16.95
CA LEU A 608 15.08 -0.05 -15.75
C LEU A 608 14.11 -1.22 -15.92
N LEU A 609 14.15 -2.18 -15.02
CA LEU A 609 13.24 -3.31 -14.96
C LEU A 609 12.29 -3.13 -13.79
N MET A 610 11.00 -3.26 -14.04
CA MET A 610 9.96 -3.09 -13.05
C MET A 610 8.99 -4.27 -13.07
N ALA A 611 8.44 -4.58 -11.90
CA ALA A 611 7.30 -5.49 -11.80
C ALA A 611 6.34 -5.05 -10.68
N TYR A 612 5.15 -5.65 -10.65
CA TYR A 612 4.15 -5.35 -9.63
C TYR A 612 4.51 -5.92 -8.24
N THR A 613 5.08 -7.13 -8.18
CA THR A 613 5.35 -7.85 -6.91
C THR A 613 6.84 -8.08 -6.68
N ASN A 614 7.26 -8.17 -5.42
CA ASN A 614 8.65 -8.50 -5.07
C ASN A 614 9.11 -9.84 -5.66
N ARG A 615 8.22 -10.83 -5.70
CA ARG A 615 8.51 -12.13 -6.32
C ARG A 615 8.83 -12.00 -7.81
N ALA A 616 8.06 -11.20 -8.56
CA ALA A 616 8.35 -10.99 -9.98
C ALA A 616 9.71 -10.27 -10.16
N VAL A 617 10.08 -9.38 -9.24
CA VAL A 617 11.41 -8.76 -9.20
C VAL A 617 12.51 -9.80 -8.90
N ASP A 618 12.28 -10.72 -7.96
CA ASP A 618 13.19 -11.85 -7.69
C ASP A 618 13.36 -12.74 -8.93
N GLU A 619 12.27 -13.03 -9.65
CA GLU A 619 12.30 -13.80 -10.90
C GLU A 619 13.07 -13.06 -12.01
N ILE A 620 12.98 -11.72 -12.07
CA ILE A 620 13.81 -10.92 -12.98
C ILE A 620 15.29 -11.01 -12.59
N CYS A 621 15.63 -10.89 -11.31
CA CYS A 621 17.00 -11.02 -10.82
C CYS A 621 17.62 -12.39 -11.19
N ASP A 622 16.88 -13.48 -10.97
CA ASP A 622 17.27 -14.84 -11.41
C ASP A 622 17.63 -14.89 -12.90
N LYS A 623 16.84 -14.21 -13.75
CA LYS A 623 17.13 -14.17 -15.19
C LYS A 623 18.32 -13.32 -15.54
N LEU A 624 18.53 -12.20 -14.85
CA LEU A 624 19.71 -11.35 -15.06
C LEU A 624 21.00 -12.11 -14.79
N ASP A 625 21.07 -12.87 -13.70
CA ASP A 625 22.25 -13.69 -13.34
C ASP A 625 22.59 -14.74 -14.42
N SER A 626 21.64 -15.07 -15.31
CA SER A 626 21.81 -16.02 -16.42
C SER A 626 22.19 -15.39 -17.77
N ILE A 627 22.34 -14.06 -17.84
CA ILE A 627 22.69 -13.33 -19.07
C ILE A 627 24.18 -12.97 -19.03
N ALA A 628 24.95 -13.49 -19.98
CA ALA A 628 26.40 -13.30 -19.99
C ALA A 628 26.84 -11.84 -20.14
N GLU A 629 26.00 -11.01 -20.79
CA GLU A 629 26.22 -9.58 -21.00
C GLU A 629 25.90 -8.71 -19.77
N VAL A 630 25.33 -9.30 -18.71
CA VAL A 630 24.98 -8.60 -17.48
C VAL A 630 26.04 -8.91 -16.43
N ASP A 631 26.98 -7.98 -16.26
CA ASP A 631 28.00 -8.07 -15.23
C ASP A 631 27.49 -7.63 -13.85
N ASP A 632 26.52 -6.70 -13.82
CA ASP A 632 26.05 -6.07 -12.59
C ASP A 632 24.65 -5.45 -12.70
N TYR A 633 23.94 -5.36 -11.57
CA TYR A 633 22.66 -4.66 -11.43
C TYR A 633 22.38 -4.20 -10.00
N ILE A 634 21.56 -3.15 -9.86
CA ILE A 634 21.07 -2.62 -8.58
C ILE A 634 19.59 -2.95 -8.40
N ARG A 635 19.23 -3.55 -7.27
CA ARG A 635 17.85 -3.81 -6.87
C ARG A 635 17.34 -2.74 -5.90
N VAL A 636 16.24 -2.08 -6.22
CA VAL A 636 15.57 -1.14 -5.31
C VAL A 636 14.44 -1.85 -4.57
N GLY A 637 14.58 -1.99 -3.25
CA GLY A 637 13.59 -2.66 -2.41
C GLY A 637 14.00 -2.68 -0.95
N GLN A 638 13.35 -3.53 -0.15
CA GLN A 638 13.66 -3.75 1.26
C GLN A 638 14.21 -5.16 1.49
N THR A 639 15.02 -5.34 2.54
CA THR A 639 15.70 -6.61 2.84
C THR A 639 14.74 -7.76 3.17
N LEU A 640 13.65 -7.50 3.91
CA LEU A 640 12.68 -8.53 4.30
C LEU A 640 11.84 -9.02 3.12
N SER A 641 11.60 -8.17 2.13
CA SER A 641 10.83 -8.50 0.93
C SER A 641 11.70 -8.93 -0.25
N CYS A 642 12.98 -9.22 -0.01
CA CYS A 642 13.95 -9.62 -1.01
C CYS A 642 14.48 -11.01 -0.68
N ASP A 643 14.47 -11.90 -1.66
CA ASP A 643 15.11 -13.20 -1.53
C ASP A 643 16.59 -13.02 -1.14
N VAL A 644 17.08 -13.90 -0.27
CA VAL A 644 18.44 -13.89 0.26
C VAL A 644 19.47 -13.87 -0.87
N ALA A 645 19.21 -14.58 -1.97
CA ALA A 645 20.09 -14.66 -3.12
C ALA A 645 20.42 -13.28 -3.73
N TYR A 646 19.47 -12.33 -3.68
CA TYR A 646 19.60 -11.02 -4.34
C TYR A 646 19.87 -9.87 -3.36
N ARG A 647 20.04 -10.15 -2.07
CA ARG A 647 20.25 -9.09 -1.05
C ARG A 647 21.52 -8.28 -1.27
N SER A 648 22.58 -8.89 -1.80
CA SER A 648 23.83 -8.20 -2.17
C SER A 648 23.62 -7.14 -3.26
N HIS A 649 22.57 -7.27 -4.08
CA HIS A 649 22.23 -6.31 -5.13
C HIS A 649 21.36 -5.16 -4.62
N LEU A 650 20.85 -5.22 -3.38
CA LEU A 650 20.00 -4.17 -2.84
C LEU A 650 20.73 -2.81 -2.83
N LEU A 651 20.02 -1.77 -3.28
CA LEU A 651 20.49 -0.39 -3.26
C LEU A 651 20.98 -0.03 -1.86
N SER A 652 20.21 -0.36 -0.81
CA SER A 652 20.62 -0.10 0.58
C SER A 652 21.93 -0.77 0.96
N GLU A 653 22.18 -2.02 0.56
CA GLU A 653 23.42 -2.73 0.87
C GLU A 653 24.61 -2.15 0.10
N ARG A 654 24.42 -1.75 -1.16
CA ARG A 654 25.47 -1.10 -1.94
C ARG A 654 25.81 0.28 -1.41
N MET A 655 24.81 1.05 -1.01
CA MET A 655 25.03 2.40 -0.49
C MET A 655 25.79 2.40 0.85
N LYS A 656 25.70 1.33 1.66
CA LYS A 656 26.54 1.16 2.87
C LYS A 656 28.04 1.10 2.57
N LEU A 657 28.42 0.71 1.35
CA LEU A 657 29.83 0.65 0.93
C LEU A 657 30.38 2.03 0.53
N CYS A 658 29.50 2.96 0.17
CA CYS A 658 29.87 4.32 -0.21
C CYS A 658 30.19 5.18 1.03
N ARG A 659 31.27 5.94 0.96
CA ARG A 659 31.75 6.81 2.04
C ARG A 659 31.35 8.27 1.86
N ASN A 660 30.99 8.65 0.65
CA ASN A 660 30.69 10.03 0.27
C ASN A 660 29.71 10.10 -0.91
N ARG A 661 29.22 11.32 -1.17
CA ARG A 661 28.24 11.61 -2.23
C ARG A 661 28.77 11.29 -3.63
N GLU A 662 30.06 11.47 -3.89
CA GLU A 662 30.65 11.19 -5.20
C GLU A 662 30.67 9.69 -5.49
N GLU A 663 30.98 8.85 -4.51
CA GLU A 663 30.92 7.39 -4.62
C GLU A 663 29.49 6.90 -4.85
N VAL A 664 28.50 7.51 -4.18
CA VAL A 664 27.07 7.21 -4.44
C VAL A 664 26.70 7.52 -5.89
N SER A 665 27.00 8.74 -6.35
CA SER A 665 26.71 9.16 -7.73
C SER A 665 27.43 8.30 -8.76
N ARG A 666 28.69 7.92 -8.49
CA ARG A 666 29.48 7.02 -9.34
C ARG A 666 28.85 5.63 -9.41
N THR A 667 28.56 5.01 -8.26
CA THR A 667 27.98 3.66 -8.17
C THR A 667 26.64 3.58 -8.89
N ILE A 668 25.77 4.59 -8.71
CA ILE A 668 24.48 4.69 -9.40
C ILE A 668 24.67 4.97 -10.89
N GLY A 669 25.63 5.83 -11.25
CA GLY A 669 25.92 6.21 -12.63
C GLY A 669 26.46 5.06 -13.48
N GLU A 670 27.43 4.31 -12.96
CA GLU A 670 28.12 3.21 -13.65
C GLU A 670 27.23 1.98 -13.82
N CYS A 671 26.34 1.68 -12.87
CA CYS A 671 25.46 0.53 -12.98
C CYS A 671 24.39 0.74 -14.07
N ARG A 672 24.38 -0.12 -15.08
CA ARG A 672 23.50 0.01 -16.25
C ARG A 672 22.07 -0.47 -16.01
N ILE A 673 21.88 -1.41 -15.08
CA ILE A 673 20.58 -2.06 -14.84
C ILE A 673 20.09 -1.76 -13.44
N PHE A 674 18.82 -1.32 -13.36
CA PHE A 674 18.09 -1.20 -12.10
C PHE A 674 16.86 -2.10 -12.14
N VAL A 675 16.56 -2.79 -11.04
CA VAL A 675 15.37 -3.64 -10.90
C VAL A 675 14.58 -3.22 -9.66
N ALA A 676 13.27 -3.03 -9.77
CA ALA A 676 12.46 -2.56 -8.65
C ALA A 676 11.00 -3.03 -8.73
N THR A 677 10.30 -3.06 -7.60
CA THR A 677 8.83 -2.99 -7.67
C THR A 677 8.42 -1.56 -8.02
N LEU A 678 7.27 -1.39 -8.68
CA LEU A 678 6.74 -0.06 -8.99
C LEU A 678 6.56 0.79 -7.72
N SER A 679 6.11 0.18 -6.62
CA SER A 679 5.97 0.84 -5.32
C SER A 679 7.31 1.31 -4.74
N SER A 680 8.36 0.48 -4.83
CA SER A 680 9.70 0.82 -4.34
C SER A 680 10.30 1.96 -5.13
N LEU A 681 10.18 1.95 -6.46
CA LEU A 681 10.68 3.03 -7.31
C LEU A 681 9.90 4.33 -7.11
N SER A 682 8.57 4.24 -7.03
CA SER A 682 7.68 5.37 -6.75
C SER A 682 7.98 6.06 -5.42
N SER A 683 8.51 5.32 -4.45
CA SER A 683 8.97 5.86 -3.16
C SER A 683 10.37 6.51 -3.19
N LYS A 684 11.14 6.33 -4.29
CA LYS A 684 12.52 6.81 -4.45
C LYS A 684 12.69 7.63 -5.74
N THR A 685 11.80 8.60 -5.97
CA THR A 685 11.81 9.39 -7.21
C THR A 685 13.04 10.31 -7.35
N GLU A 686 13.75 10.59 -6.25
CA GLU A 686 15.05 11.25 -6.25
C GLU A 686 16.10 10.51 -7.08
N LEU A 687 15.94 9.21 -7.32
CA LEU A 687 16.80 8.45 -8.22
C LEU A 687 16.83 9.04 -9.64
N PHE A 688 15.71 9.61 -10.12
CA PHE A 688 15.64 10.29 -11.42
C PHE A 688 16.42 11.61 -11.47
N SER A 689 16.85 12.12 -10.31
CA SER A 689 17.80 13.24 -10.25
C SER A 689 19.25 12.81 -10.47
N LEU A 690 19.55 11.53 -10.21
CA LEU A 690 20.88 10.96 -10.34
C LEU A 690 21.05 10.15 -11.63
N LYS A 691 19.97 9.60 -12.18
CA LYS A 691 20.00 8.66 -13.29
C LYS A 691 18.84 8.84 -14.26
N ARG A 692 19.15 8.74 -15.55
CA ARG A 692 18.17 8.60 -16.64
C ARG A 692 18.23 7.19 -17.19
N PHE A 693 17.08 6.64 -17.54
CA PHE A 693 16.95 5.34 -18.18
C PHE A 693 16.54 5.51 -19.64
N ASP A 694 17.19 4.78 -20.55
CA ASP A 694 16.84 4.82 -21.97
C ASP A 694 15.64 3.92 -22.25
N VAL A 695 15.53 2.79 -21.54
CA VAL A 695 14.41 1.86 -21.63
C VAL A 695 13.95 1.42 -20.25
N ALA A 696 12.64 1.44 -20.04
CA ALA A 696 11.98 0.74 -18.94
C ALA A 696 11.27 -0.50 -19.47
N ILE A 697 11.40 -1.65 -18.82
CA ILE A 697 10.61 -2.86 -19.11
C ILE A 697 9.78 -3.19 -17.87
N VAL A 698 8.46 -3.19 -18.02
CA VAL A 698 7.50 -3.44 -16.94
C VAL A 698 6.87 -4.80 -17.16
N ASP A 699 7.22 -5.77 -16.33
CA ASP A 699 6.60 -7.09 -16.31
C ASP A 699 5.30 -7.08 -15.49
N GLU A 700 4.38 -7.97 -15.85
CA GLU A 700 3.04 -8.07 -15.27
C GLU A 700 2.25 -6.75 -15.33
N ALA A 701 2.44 -5.96 -16.40
CA ALA A 701 1.85 -4.63 -16.57
C ALA A 701 0.31 -4.64 -16.63
N SER A 702 -0.33 -5.77 -16.94
CA SER A 702 -1.79 -5.91 -16.92
C SER A 702 -2.40 -5.90 -15.52
N GLN A 703 -1.59 -6.12 -14.48
CA GLN A 703 -2.01 -6.07 -13.07
C GLN A 703 -1.83 -4.69 -12.42
N ILE A 704 -1.27 -3.72 -13.15
CA ILE A 704 -0.92 -2.41 -12.62
C ILE A 704 -2.03 -1.42 -13.01
N LEU A 705 -2.57 -0.70 -12.02
CA LEU A 705 -3.49 0.40 -12.31
C LEU A 705 -2.75 1.52 -13.02
N GLU A 706 -3.37 2.08 -14.05
CA GLU A 706 -2.81 3.20 -14.79
C GLU A 706 -2.28 4.36 -13.91
N PRO A 707 -3.03 4.88 -12.90
CA PRO A 707 -2.54 5.94 -12.01
C PRO A 707 -1.27 5.59 -11.22
N GLN A 708 -0.95 4.29 -11.04
CA GLN A 708 0.28 3.86 -10.37
C GLN A 708 1.50 3.99 -11.28
N LEU A 709 1.32 3.85 -12.60
CA LEU A 709 2.41 3.78 -13.57
C LEU A 709 2.72 5.12 -14.25
N VAL A 710 1.68 5.92 -14.56
CA VAL A 710 1.84 7.17 -15.33
C VAL A 710 2.75 8.19 -14.66
N GLY A 711 2.82 8.21 -13.33
CA GLY A 711 3.71 9.10 -12.60
C GLY A 711 5.19 8.81 -12.86
N VAL A 712 5.56 7.54 -12.90
CA VAL A 712 6.92 7.09 -13.21
C VAL A 712 7.26 7.34 -14.67
N LEU A 713 6.34 7.02 -15.59
CA LEU A 713 6.53 7.23 -17.02
C LEU A 713 6.57 8.71 -17.43
N SER A 714 6.03 9.59 -16.59
CA SER A 714 6.05 11.05 -16.76
C SER A 714 7.16 11.74 -15.97
N ALA A 715 8.00 10.99 -15.25
CA ALA A 715 9.08 11.56 -14.47
C ALA A 715 10.10 12.26 -15.38
N ALA A 716 10.66 13.37 -14.89
CA ALA A 716 11.66 14.15 -15.61
C ALA A 716 12.95 14.25 -14.80
N THR A 717 14.07 14.28 -15.51
CA THR A 717 15.38 14.64 -14.96
C THR A 717 15.43 16.12 -14.56
N PRO A 718 16.44 16.56 -13.79
CA PRO A 718 16.62 17.98 -13.46
C PRO A 718 16.79 18.89 -14.69
N THR A 719 17.20 18.32 -15.83
CA THR A 719 17.31 19.03 -17.12
C THR A 719 15.99 19.17 -17.87
N GLY A 720 14.88 18.67 -17.32
CA GLY A 720 13.55 18.70 -17.95
C GLY A 720 13.33 17.64 -19.04
N ARG A 721 14.30 16.76 -19.28
CA ARG A 721 14.15 15.59 -20.18
C ARG A 721 13.41 14.47 -19.47
N ASP A 722 12.63 13.69 -20.23
CA ASP A 722 12.03 12.45 -19.75
C ASP A 722 13.09 11.56 -19.07
N ALA A 723 12.80 11.14 -17.85
CA ALA A 723 13.68 10.28 -17.06
C ALA A 723 13.70 8.84 -17.58
N ILE A 724 12.67 8.47 -18.34
CA ILE A 724 12.55 7.20 -19.07
C ILE A 724 12.36 7.54 -20.55
N GLY A 725 13.31 7.10 -21.40
CA GLY A 725 13.25 7.33 -22.85
C GLY A 725 12.10 6.59 -23.51
N LYS A 726 12.11 5.26 -23.46
CA LYS A 726 11.03 4.41 -23.96
C LYS A 726 10.57 3.40 -22.92
N PHE A 727 9.36 2.87 -23.06
CA PHE A 727 8.84 1.86 -22.13
C PHE A 727 8.25 0.63 -22.84
N ILE A 728 8.58 -0.56 -22.34
CA ILE A 728 8.06 -1.83 -22.82
C ILE A 728 7.14 -2.38 -21.73
N LEU A 729 5.88 -2.63 -22.07
CA LEU A 729 4.91 -3.21 -21.13
C LEU A 729 4.67 -4.66 -21.53
N ILE A 730 4.97 -5.58 -20.62
CA ILE A 730 4.77 -7.01 -20.79
C ILE A 730 3.62 -7.42 -19.88
N GLY A 731 2.61 -8.09 -20.43
CA GLY A 731 1.44 -8.46 -19.64
C GLY A 731 0.53 -9.45 -20.37
N ASP A 732 -0.57 -9.79 -19.71
CA ASP A 732 -1.64 -10.59 -20.30
C ASP A 732 -2.97 -10.07 -19.76
N HIS A 733 -3.73 -9.37 -20.60
CA HIS A 733 -5.05 -8.82 -20.26
C HIS A 733 -6.12 -9.90 -20.14
N LYS A 734 -5.81 -11.16 -20.44
CA LYS A 734 -6.69 -12.32 -20.22
C LYS A 734 -6.44 -13.03 -18.89
N GLN A 735 -5.43 -12.60 -18.14
CA GLN A 735 -5.18 -13.00 -16.75
C GLN A 735 -5.70 -11.94 -15.78
N LEU A 736 -5.38 -12.07 -14.49
CA LEU A 736 -5.94 -11.24 -13.42
C LEU A 736 -5.71 -9.74 -13.69
N PRO A 737 -6.76 -8.90 -13.52
CA PRO A 737 -6.61 -7.46 -13.58
C PRO A 737 -6.02 -6.93 -12.26
N ALA A 738 -5.80 -5.63 -12.21
CA ALA A 738 -5.57 -4.96 -10.93
C ALA A 738 -6.75 -5.16 -9.96
N ILE A 739 -6.42 -5.29 -8.67
CA ILE A 739 -7.43 -5.41 -7.61
C ILE A 739 -7.93 -4.01 -7.26
N VAL A 740 -9.26 -3.85 -7.30
CA VAL A 740 -9.98 -2.61 -7.02
C VAL A 740 -11.19 -2.93 -6.18
N VAL A 741 -11.55 -2.02 -5.27
CA VAL A 741 -12.70 -2.16 -4.39
C VAL A 741 -13.96 -1.57 -5.03
N GLU A 742 -13.79 -0.48 -5.80
CA GLU A 742 -14.86 0.24 -6.47
C GLU A 742 -15.65 -0.64 -7.44
N PRO A 743 -17.00 -0.57 -7.40
CA PRO A 743 -17.84 -1.36 -8.28
C PRO A 743 -17.78 -0.86 -9.74
N PRO A 744 -18.07 -1.73 -10.73
CA PRO A 744 -18.00 -1.41 -12.16
C PRO A 744 -18.74 -0.15 -12.60
N GLU A 745 -19.89 0.14 -11.98
CA GLU A 745 -20.76 1.26 -12.35
C GLU A 745 -20.09 2.60 -12.03
N GLU A 746 -19.35 2.65 -10.93
CA GLU A 746 -18.66 3.85 -10.45
C GLU A 746 -17.34 4.05 -11.18
N SER A 747 -16.63 2.96 -11.50
CA SER A 747 -15.36 3.01 -12.24
C SER A 747 -15.51 3.22 -13.75
N ALA A 748 -16.72 3.06 -14.29
CA ALA A 748 -17.00 3.29 -15.70
C ALA A 748 -16.67 4.74 -16.13
N ILE A 749 -16.17 4.91 -17.34
CA ILE A 749 -15.86 6.23 -17.90
C ILE A 749 -17.02 6.66 -18.80
N THR A 750 -17.66 7.76 -18.43
CA THR A 750 -18.81 8.36 -19.15
C THR A 750 -18.45 9.64 -19.90
N ASP A 751 -17.32 10.27 -19.58
CA ASP A 751 -16.82 11.46 -20.25
C ASP A 751 -16.57 11.19 -21.75
N SER A 752 -17.16 12.02 -22.61
CA SER A 752 -17.12 11.82 -24.06
C SER A 752 -15.73 12.03 -24.67
N ARG A 753 -14.89 12.91 -24.09
CA ARG A 753 -13.52 13.15 -24.56
C ARG A 753 -12.64 11.95 -24.24
N LEU A 754 -12.76 11.42 -23.02
CA LEU A 754 -12.04 10.21 -22.62
C LEU A 754 -12.51 8.99 -23.43
N ARG A 755 -13.82 8.83 -23.67
CA ARG A 755 -14.32 7.76 -24.54
C ARG A 755 -13.78 7.84 -25.95
N ALA A 756 -13.71 9.05 -26.53
CA ALA A 756 -13.11 9.27 -27.84
C ALA A 756 -11.61 8.92 -27.87
N ALA A 757 -10.90 9.07 -26.75
CA ALA A 757 -9.51 8.67 -26.56
C ALA A 757 -9.32 7.18 -26.15
N GLY A 758 -10.37 6.36 -26.24
CA GLY A 758 -10.30 4.91 -26.00
C GLY A 758 -10.44 4.48 -24.54
N PHE A 759 -10.84 5.37 -23.65
CA PHE A 759 -11.10 5.02 -22.25
C PHE A 759 -12.51 4.46 -22.04
N THR A 760 -12.60 3.33 -21.34
CA THR A 760 -13.87 2.65 -21.06
C THR A 760 -14.15 2.55 -19.55
N ASP A 761 -13.13 2.26 -18.75
CA ASP A 761 -13.24 2.06 -17.31
C ASP A 761 -11.88 2.36 -16.64
N CYS A 762 -11.87 2.95 -15.45
CA CYS A 762 -10.66 3.29 -14.70
C CYS A 762 -9.86 2.08 -14.20
N ARG A 763 -10.48 0.89 -14.11
CA ARG A 763 -9.85 -0.37 -13.69
C ARG A 763 -9.00 -1.01 -14.78
N VAL A 764 -9.14 -0.55 -16.03
CA VAL A 764 -8.35 -1.05 -17.15
C VAL A 764 -6.91 -0.56 -17.01
N SER A 765 -5.96 -1.50 -17.06
CA SER A 765 -4.52 -1.18 -16.99
C SER A 765 -4.07 -0.35 -18.20
N LEU A 766 -2.97 0.40 -18.03
CA LEU A 766 -2.35 1.11 -19.15
C LEU A 766 -2.01 0.17 -20.31
N PHE A 767 -1.50 -1.03 -19.99
CA PHE A 767 -1.18 -2.07 -20.97
C PHE A 767 -2.42 -2.46 -21.80
N GLU A 768 -3.51 -2.83 -21.13
CA GLU A 768 -4.73 -3.29 -21.80
C GLU A 768 -5.38 -2.17 -22.62
N ARG A 769 -5.40 -0.94 -22.11
CA ARG A 769 -5.94 0.21 -22.84
C ARG A 769 -5.12 0.50 -24.11
N LEU A 770 -3.80 0.62 -23.98
CA LEU A 770 -2.94 0.87 -25.14
C LEU A 770 -3.05 -0.27 -26.15
N TYR A 771 -3.06 -1.53 -25.69
CA TYR A 771 -3.20 -2.70 -26.56
C TYR A 771 -4.50 -2.67 -27.37
N ARG A 772 -5.64 -2.40 -26.71
CA ARG A 772 -6.95 -2.30 -27.37
C ARG A 772 -7.09 -1.08 -28.29
N SER A 773 -6.33 -0.03 -28.05
CA SER A 773 -6.35 1.18 -28.87
C SER A 773 -5.54 1.05 -30.17
N LEU A 774 -4.61 0.09 -30.22
CA LEU A 774 -3.79 -0.13 -31.41
C LEU A 774 -4.57 -0.86 -32.51
N PRO A 775 -4.36 -0.51 -33.78
CA PRO A 775 -4.93 -1.25 -34.90
C PRO A 775 -4.35 -2.67 -34.96
N GLU A 776 -5.13 -3.60 -35.49
CA GLU A 776 -4.69 -4.97 -35.73
C GLU A 776 -3.41 -5.00 -36.59
N GLY A 777 -2.43 -5.80 -36.20
CA GLY A 777 -1.13 -5.89 -36.89
C GLY A 777 -0.18 -4.73 -36.62
N SER A 778 -0.49 -3.82 -35.69
CA SER A 778 0.39 -2.72 -35.27
C SER A 778 1.82 -3.20 -34.98
N PRO A 779 2.87 -2.49 -35.43
CA PRO A 779 4.26 -2.85 -35.13
C PRO A 779 4.65 -2.59 -33.67
N PHE A 780 3.78 -1.95 -32.88
CA PHE A 780 4.01 -1.59 -31.48
C PHE A 780 3.47 -2.63 -30.50
N ALA A 781 2.85 -3.69 -31.00
CA ALA A 781 2.40 -4.82 -30.20
C ALA A 781 2.75 -6.15 -30.86
N ASP A 782 2.97 -7.18 -30.04
CA ASP A 782 3.10 -8.56 -30.51
C ASP A 782 2.74 -9.54 -29.37
N MET A 783 2.57 -10.82 -29.70
CA MET A 783 2.18 -11.87 -28.76
C MET A 783 3.14 -13.05 -28.83
N LEU A 784 3.55 -13.58 -27.68
CA LEU A 784 4.21 -14.88 -27.61
C LEU A 784 3.17 -15.98 -27.84
N ASP A 785 3.41 -16.85 -28.81
CA ASP A 785 2.43 -17.85 -29.28
C ASP A 785 2.79 -19.29 -28.88
N CYS A 786 4.00 -19.59 -28.41
CA CYS A 786 4.41 -20.94 -28.02
C CYS A 786 4.56 -21.10 -26.50
N GLN A 787 3.84 -22.06 -25.89
CA GLN A 787 3.82 -22.33 -24.45
C GLN A 787 4.56 -23.62 -24.07
N TRP A 788 5.37 -23.54 -23.00
CA TRP A 788 6.29 -24.61 -22.54
C TRP A 788 5.92 -25.16 -21.16
N ARG A 789 4.78 -24.74 -20.59
CA ARG A 789 4.38 -25.08 -19.22
C ARG A 789 3.41 -26.23 -19.16
N MET A 790 2.27 -26.13 -19.82
CA MET A 790 1.14 -27.04 -19.66
C MET A 790 1.30 -28.22 -20.63
N HIS A 791 1.00 -29.44 -20.18
CA HIS A 791 0.75 -30.55 -21.10
C HIS A 791 -0.36 -30.16 -22.11
N PRO A 792 -0.30 -30.60 -23.38
CA PRO A 792 -1.30 -30.28 -24.41
C PRO A 792 -2.75 -30.43 -23.95
N ASP A 793 -3.09 -31.53 -23.26
CA ASP A 793 -4.44 -31.78 -22.74
C ASP A 793 -4.92 -30.68 -21.78
N ILE A 794 -4.03 -30.21 -20.90
CA ILE A 794 -4.33 -29.12 -19.95
C ILE A 794 -4.49 -27.80 -20.70
N ALA A 795 -3.59 -27.53 -21.65
CA ALA A 795 -3.58 -26.29 -22.42
C ALA A 795 -4.82 -26.16 -23.32
N ALA A 796 -5.42 -27.27 -23.76
CA ALA A 796 -6.48 -27.29 -24.77
C ALA A 796 -7.70 -26.44 -24.39
N PHE A 797 -8.18 -26.52 -23.14
CA PHE A 797 -9.33 -25.72 -22.70
C PHE A 797 -9.01 -24.22 -22.72
N ALA A 798 -7.95 -23.81 -22.04
CA ALA A 798 -7.57 -22.40 -21.97
C ALA A 798 -7.26 -21.83 -23.36
N ASN A 799 -6.59 -22.61 -24.22
CA ASN A 799 -6.28 -22.19 -25.58
C ASN A 799 -7.56 -21.97 -26.41
N ARG A 800 -8.51 -22.90 -26.37
CA ARG A 800 -9.78 -22.79 -27.10
C ARG A 800 -10.65 -21.66 -26.58
N TYR A 801 -10.81 -21.56 -25.26
CA TYR A 801 -11.80 -20.68 -24.65
C TYR A 801 -11.28 -19.27 -24.31
N PHE A 802 -9.96 -19.09 -24.16
CA PHE A 802 -9.38 -17.80 -23.78
C PHE A 802 -8.43 -17.25 -24.84
N TYR A 803 -7.72 -18.09 -25.60
CA TYR A 803 -6.69 -17.64 -26.57
C TYR A 803 -7.02 -17.94 -28.04
N HIS A 804 -8.28 -18.26 -28.36
CA HIS A 804 -8.77 -18.51 -29.73
C HIS A 804 -7.97 -19.57 -30.53
N GLY A 805 -7.34 -20.53 -29.86
CA GLY A 805 -6.51 -21.55 -30.50
C GLY A 805 -5.14 -21.05 -30.97
N LEU A 806 -4.76 -19.81 -30.64
CA LEU A 806 -3.51 -19.20 -31.08
C LEU A 806 -2.26 -19.71 -30.34
N LEU A 807 -2.43 -20.45 -29.23
CA LEU A 807 -1.29 -21.02 -28.50
C LEU A 807 -0.84 -22.34 -29.13
N HIS A 808 0.44 -22.44 -29.43
CA HIS A 808 1.15 -23.65 -29.80
C HIS A 808 1.82 -24.28 -28.58
N ASN A 809 1.86 -25.61 -28.53
CA ASN A 809 2.61 -26.32 -27.49
C ASN A 809 4.08 -26.45 -27.92
N GLY A 810 4.98 -26.20 -26.99
CA GLY A 810 6.39 -26.54 -27.14
C GLY A 810 6.63 -28.05 -27.03
N THR A 811 7.87 -28.41 -26.69
CA THR A 811 8.33 -29.80 -26.64
C THR A 811 9.01 -30.13 -25.31
N ALA A 812 8.59 -29.50 -24.20
CA ALA A 812 9.15 -29.84 -22.90
C ALA A 812 8.84 -31.31 -22.55
N ASP A 813 9.75 -31.98 -21.82
CA ASP A 813 9.68 -33.43 -21.60
C ASP A 813 8.32 -33.89 -21.05
N HIS A 814 7.75 -33.13 -20.11
CA HIS A 814 6.46 -33.45 -19.50
C HIS A 814 5.25 -33.19 -20.42
N GLN A 815 5.43 -32.47 -21.54
CA GLN A 815 4.40 -32.24 -22.56
C GLN A 815 4.30 -33.39 -23.57
N VAL A 816 5.36 -34.20 -23.70
CA VAL A 816 5.44 -35.29 -24.69
C VAL A 816 5.52 -36.67 -24.05
N SER A 817 5.99 -36.77 -22.81
CA SER A 817 6.16 -38.04 -22.10
C SER A 817 4.87 -38.44 -21.36
N PRO A 818 4.58 -39.74 -21.20
CA PRO A 818 3.49 -40.21 -20.32
C PRO A 818 3.74 -39.82 -18.86
N LEU A 819 2.71 -39.98 -18.01
CA LEU A 819 2.86 -39.75 -16.56
C LEU A 819 3.96 -40.65 -15.96
N PRO A 820 4.75 -40.15 -14.99
CA PRO A 820 5.92 -40.85 -14.47
C PRO A 820 5.60 -42.01 -13.51
N PHE A 821 4.33 -42.39 -13.36
CA PHE A 821 3.87 -43.38 -12.39
C PHE A 821 3.77 -44.79 -13.02
N THR A 822 4.87 -45.53 -12.96
CA THR A 822 4.91 -46.93 -13.42
C THR A 822 4.33 -47.89 -12.38
N ARG A 823 4.55 -47.60 -11.08
CA ARG A 823 3.97 -48.32 -9.95
C ARG A 823 2.75 -47.57 -9.43
N ARG A 824 1.56 -47.99 -9.87
CA ARG A 824 0.29 -47.26 -9.71
C ARG A 824 -0.42 -47.44 -8.37
N GLY A 825 0.03 -48.37 -7.53
CA GLY A 825 -0.68 -48.71 -6.29
C GLY A 825 -2.01 -49.43 -6.53
N ASP A 826 -2.64 -49.84 -5.42
CA ASP A 826 -3.89 -50.63 -5.43
C ASP A 826 -5.10 -49.80 -4.97
N ASP A 827 -4.85 -48.63 -4.38
CA ASP A 827 -5.89 -47.71 -3.91
C ASP A 827 -6.52 -46.96 -5.10
N GLU A 828 -7.83 -46.72 -5.04
CA GLU A 828 -8.60 -46.07 -6.10
C GLU A 828 -8.04 -44.67 -6.45
N TRP A 829 -7.60 -43.90 -5.45
CA TRP A 829 -7.01 -42.58 -5.68
C TRP A 829 -5.61 -42.68 -6.29
N GLU A 830 -4.81 -43.66 -5.88
CA GLU A 830 -3.50 -43.92 -6.51
C GLU A 830 -3.69 -44.33 -7.99
N GLN A 831 -4.67 -45.17 -8.30
CA GLN A 831 -4.96 -45.56 -9.68
C GLN A 831 -5.47 -44.37 -10.52
N LEU A 832 -6.40 -43.58 -9.97
CA LEU A 832 -6.93 -42.39 -10.63
C LEU A 832 -5.80 -41.41 -10.99
N VAL A 833 -5.00 -41.03 -10.00
CA VAL A 833 -3.91 -40.07 -10.17
C VAL A 833 -2.79 -40.62 -11.06
N ALA A 834 -2.50 -41.92 -11.00
CA ALA A 834 -1.45 -42.51 -11.83
C ALA A 834 -1.83 -42.61 -13.33
N THR A 835 -3.11 -42.51 -13.67
CA THR A 835 -3.62 -42.76 -15.03
C THR A 835 -4.26 -41.55 -15.69
N ARG A 836 -4.83 -40.63 -14.92
CA ARG A 836 -5.52 -39.45 -15.44
C ARG A 836 -4.66 -38.20 -15.34
N ARG A 837 -4.55 -37.47 -16.45
CA ARG A 837 -3.98 -36.11 -16.44
C ARG A 837 -5.00 -35.07 -16.01
N LEU A 838 -6.23 -35.26 -16.44
CA LEU A 838 -7.36 -34.39 -16.19
C LEU A 838 -8.46 -35.23 -15.54
N ALA A 839 -9.09 -34.71 -14.49
CA ALA A 839 -10.36 -35.23 -14.04
C ALA A 839 -11.17 -34.16 -13.31
N PHE A 840 -12.48 -34.17 -13.55
CA PHE A 840 -13.44 -33.51 -12.68
C PHE A 840 -13.96 -34.50 -11.64
N LEU A 841 -13.97 -34.08 -10.38
CA LEU A 841 -14.39 -34.89 -9.24
C LEU A 841 -15.62 -34.23 -8.60
N PRO A 842 -16.84 -34.70 -8.94
CA PRO A 842 -18.06 -34.07 -8.47
C PRO A 842 -18.20 -34.22 -6.95
N THR A 843 -18.84 -33.23 -6.33
CA THR A 843 -19.29 -33.26 -4.93
C THR A 843 -20.80 -33.04 -4.85
N ALA A 844 -21.42 -33.61 -3.82
CA ALA A 844 -22.88 -33.57 -3.63
C ALA A 844 -23.30 -32.66 -2.46
N THR A 845 -22.35 -32.24 -1.62
CA THR A 845 -22.64 -31.46 -0.42
C THR A 845 -23.11 -30.04 -0.76
N VAL A 846 -24.28 -29.65 -0.25
CA VAL A 846 -24.85 -28.28 -0.35
C VAL A 846 -24.78 -27.53 1.00
N TYR A 847 -24.64 -28.26 2.11
CA TYR A 847 -24.54 -27.68 3.47
C TYR A 847 -23.14 -27.90 4.07
N ALA A 848 -22.20 -27.07 3.64
CA ALA A 848 -20.98 -26.74 4.37
C ALA A 848 -20.98 -25.22 4.57
N GLY A 849 -20.24 -24.67 5.55
CA GLY A 849 -20.30 -23.22 5.84
C GLY A 849 -20.08 -22.35 4.60
N LYS A 850 -20.54 -21.08 4.61
CA LYS A 850 -20.54 -20.18 3.43
C LYS A 850 -19.21 -20.05 2.68
N LYS A 851 -18.06 -20.39 3.30
CA LYS A 851 -16.70 -20.20 2.75
C LYS A 851 -15.85 -21.48 2.74
N TYR A 852 -16.42 -22.67 2.95
CA TYR A 852 -15.68 -23.93 2.90
C TYR A 852 -16.57 -25.12 2.54
N ASN A 853 -16.00 -26.19 2.00
CA ASN A 853 -16.68 -27.44 1.69
C ASN A 853 -15.86 -28.64 2.21
N ASP A 854 -16.39 -29.32 3.22
CA ASP A 854 -15.69 -30.44 3.90
C ASP A 854 -15.56 -31.68 3.02
N GLU A 855 -16.48 -31.90 2.05
CA GLU A 855 -16.35 -33.00 1.09
C GLU A 855 -15.22 -32.72 0.10
N GLU A 856 -15.17 -31.51 -0.46
CA GLU A 856 -14.07 -31.09 -1.31
C GLU A 856 -12.73 -31.14 -0.55
N ALA A 857 -12.66 -30.64 0.68
CA ALA A 857 -11.43 -30.63 1.48
C ALA A 857 -10.88 -32.06 1.71
N ARG A 858 -11.76 -33.01 2.05
CA ARG A 858 -11.38 -34.43 2.21
C ARG A 858 -10.89 -35.04 0.92
N LYS A 859 -11.59 -34.83 -0.21
CA LYS A 859 -11.17 -35.35 -1.52
C LYS A 859 -9.84 -34.75 -1.98
N VAL A 860 -9.64 -33.45 -1.78
CA VAL A 860 -8.34 -32.79 -2.03
C VAL A 860 -7.24 -33.47 -1.24
N ALA A 861 -7.43 -33.70 0.07
CA ALA A 861 -6.44 -34.36 0.90
C ALA A 861 -6.15 -35.80 0.46
N GLN A 862 -7.16 -36.54 0.00
CA GLN A 862 -7.00 -37.90 -0.55
C GLN A 862 -6.16 -37.92 -1.83
N ILE A 863 -6.43 -37.02 -2.78
CA ILE A 863 -5.63 -36.87 -4.02
C ILE A 863 -4.17 -36.58 -3.68
N VAL A 864 -3.94 -35.64 -2.77
CA VAL A 864 -2.60 -35.23 -2.32
C VAL A 864 -1.87 -36.40 -1.65
N HIS A 865 -2.56 -37.13 -0.78
CA HIS A 865 -1.98 -38.29 -0.10
C HIS A 865 -1.62 -39.40 -1.10
N ALA A 866 -2.47 -39.65 -2.11
CA ALA A 866 -2.19 -40.58 -3.18
C ALA A 866 -0.97 -40.15 -4.02
N LEU A 867 -0.88 -38.87 -4.41
CA LEU A 867 0.29 -38.30 -5.07
C LEU A 867 1.56 -38.51 -4.22
N TYR A 868 1.52 -38.16 -2.95
CA TYR A 868 2.66 -38.29 -2.04
C TYR A 868 3.17 -39.74 -1.98
N ARG A 869 2.27 -40.72 -1.85
CA ARG A 869 2.63 -42.15 -1.85
C ARG A 869 3.16 -42.62 -3.19
N LEU A 870 2.54 -42.20 -4.30
CA LEU A 870 2.99 -42.54 -5.65
C LEU A 870 4.39 -42.02 -5.95
N TYR A 871 4.71 -40.79 -5.56
CA TYR A 871 6.05 -40.23 -5.69
C TYR A 871 7.07 -41.12 -4.98
N GLY A 872 6.82 -41.47 -3.70
CA GLY A 872 7.68 -42.37 -2.94
C GLY A 872 7.84 -43.76 -3.57
N ARG A 873 6.74 -44.39 -4.02
CA ARG A 873 6.76 -45.71 -4.66
C ARG A 873 7.58 -45.75 -5.95
N ASN A 874 7.58 -44.64 -6.69
CA ASN A 874 8.27 -44.50 -7.97
C ASN A 874 9.66 -43.86 -7.83
N GLY A 875 10.13 -43.60 -6.60
CA GLY A 875 11.45 -43.01 -6.34
C GLY A 875 11.57 -41.56 -6.82
N LEU A 876 10.45 -40.85 -6.92
CA LEU A 876 10.39 -39.45 -7.33
C LEU A 876 10.46 -38.54 -6.09
N GLU A 877 11.12 -37.39 -6.26
CA GLU A 877 11.19 -36.38 -5.20
C GLU A 877 9.88 -35.63 -5.08
N PHE A 878 9.30 -35.62 -3.88
CA PHE A 878 8.12 -34.82 -3.56
C PHE A 878 8.57 -33.49 -2.92
N GLY A 879 8.54 -32.42 -3.70
CA GLY A 879 8.99 -31.09 -3.31
C GLY A 879 7.94 -30.00 -3.50
N ARG A 880 8.35 -28.75 -3.35
CA ARG A 880 7.46 -27.57 -3.44
C ARG A 880 6.75 -27.38 -4.78
N GLN A 881 7.31 -27.93 -5.86
CA GLN A 881 6.72 -27.86 -7.20
C GLN A 881 5.79 -29.04 -7.50
N SER A 882 5.80 -30.12 -6.70
CA SER A 882 5.07 -31.34 -7.02
C SER A 882 3.56 -31.14 -7.01
N VAL A 883 3.02 -30.47 -5.98
CA VAL A 883 1.58 -30.27 -5.82
C VAL A 883 1.26 -28.84 -5.37
N GLY A 884 0.32 -28.22 -6.07
CA GLY A 884 -0.30 -26.96 -5.71
C GLY A 884 -1.81 -27.11 -5.58
N ILE A 885 -2.40 -26.42 -4.61
CA ILE A 885 -3.84 -26.45 -4.35
C ILE A 885 -4.37 -25.03 -4.43
N ILE A 886 -5.42 -24.84 -5.21
CA ILE A 886 -6.05 -23.55 -5.44
C ILE A 886 -7.50 -23.64 -4.94
N THR A 887 -7.93 -22.63 -4.18
CA THR A 887 -9.33 -22.49 -3.76
C THR A 887 -9.69 -21.03 -3.51
N PRO A 888 -10.91 -20.57 -3.82
CA PRO A 888 -11.26 -19.15 -3.66
C PRO A 888 -11.38 -18.68 -2.21
N TYR A 889 -11.49 -19.58 -1.23
CA TYR A 889 -11.73 -19.21 0.17
C TYR A 889 -10.61 -19.64 1.11
N ARG A 890 -10.19 -18.72 1.98
CA ARG A 890 -9.19 -19.03 3.03
C ARG A 890 -9.68 -20.04 4.07
N HIS A 891 -10.97 -20.03 4.39
CA HIS A 891 -11.55 -21.05 5.27
C HIS A 891 -11.40 -22.44 4.66
N GLN A 892 -11.52 -22.57 3.33
CA GLN A 892 -11.24 -23.82 2.65
C GLN A 892 -9.75 -24.21 2.72
N ILE A 893 -8.82 -23.27 2.58
CA ILE A 893 -7.38 -23.53 2.78
C ILE A 893 -7.13 -24.18 4.14
N ALA A 894 -7.71 -23.62 5.19
CA ALA A 894 -7.56 -24.15 6.55
C ALA A 894 -8.17 -25.54 6.71
N ARG A 895 -9.37 -25.78 6.14
CA ARG A 895 -9.99 -27.11 6.12
C ARG A 895 -9.14 -28.14 5.39
N ILE A 896 -8.56 -27.79 4.25
CA ILE A 896 -7.66 -28.67 3.51
C ILE A 896 -6.42 -28.99 4.34
N ARG A 897 -5.79 -27.99 4.99
CA ARG A 897 -4.65 -28.22 5.88
C ARG A 897 -4.99 -29.17 7.03
N GLN A 898 -6.16 -29.03 7.64
CA GLN A 898 -6.63 -29.91 8.70
C GLN A 898 -6.77 -31.36 8.23
N GLU A 899 -7.32 -31.59 7.04
CA GLU A 899 -7.46 -32.95 6.49
C GLU A 899 -6.10 -33.54 6.04
N LEU A 900 -5.16 -32.72 5.57
CA LEU A 900 -3.80 -33.17 5.26
C LEU A 900 -3.02 -33.61 6.52
N ASP A 901 -3.14 -32.85 7.61
CA ASP A 901 -2.56 -33.20 8.92
C ASP A 901 -3.15 -34.53 9.43
N ARG A 902 -4.48 -34.69 9.31
CA ARG A 902 -5.18 -35.92 9.69
C ARG A 902 -4.69 -37.16 8.92
N LEU A 903 -4.35 -37.00 7.64
CA LEU A 903 -3.79 -38.07 6.81
C LEU A 903 -2.26 -38.26 6.99
N GLN A 904 -1.64 -37.50 7.91
CA GLN A 904 -0.22 -37.58 8.25
C GLN A 904 0.70 -37.47 7.03
N VAL A 905 0.38 -36.57 6.09
CA VAL A 905 1.25 -36.29 4.94
C VAL A 905 2.50 -35.58 5.45
N ALA A 906 3.59 -36.31 5.67
CA ALA A 906 4.82 -35.78 6.29
C ALA A 906 5.45 -34.58 5.55
N ALA A 907 5.10 -34.38 4.27
CA ALA A 907 5.56 -33.25 3.46
C ALA A 907 4.50 -32.14 3.28
N PHE A 908 3.46 -32.06 4.13
CA PHE A 908 2.37 -31.11 3.91
C PHE A 908 2.83 -29.64 3.90
N ASP A 909 3.90 -29.28 4.64
CA ASP A 909 4.50 -27.94 4.61
C ASP A 909 5.15 -27.57 3.25
N ALA A 910 5.50 -28.57 2.44
CA ALA A 910 5.98 -28.34 1.08
C ALA A 910 4.85 -28.02 0.09
N ILE A 911 3.59 -28.28 0.47
CA ILE A 911 2.43 -28.14 -0.43
C ILE A 911 1.93 -26.71 -0.40
N ARG A 912 1.90 -26.07 -1.57
CA ARG A 912 1.37 -24.72 -1.69
C ARG A 912 -0.17 -24.77 -1.76
N ILE A 913 -0.84 -24.12 -0.83
CA ILE A 913 -2.32 -24.01 -0.79
C ILE A 913 -2.67 -22.53 -0.68
N ASP A 914 -3.28 -21.95 -1.71
CA ASP A 914 -3.60 -20.52 -1.72
C ASP A 914 -4.79 -20.16 -2.63
N THR A 915 -5.22 -18.89 -2.61
CA THR A 915 -6.20 -18.35 -3.55
C THR A 915 -5.59 -18.14 -4.93
N VAL A 916 -6.44 -18.00 -5.96
CA VAL A 916 -6.01 -17.78 -7.36
C VAL A 916 -5.06 -16.59 -7.46
N GLU A 917 -5.41 -15.48 -6.81
CA GLU A 917 -4.64 -14.22 -6.82
C GLU A 917 -3.24 -14.44 -6.25
N ARG A 918 -3.12 -15.17 -5.16
CA ARG A 918 -1.84 -15.44 -4.49
C ARG A 918 -1.06 -16.60 -5.13
N PHE A 919 -1.70 -17.41 -5.96
CA PHE A 919 -1.04 -18.47 -6.74
C PHE A 919 -0.41 -17.94 -8.04
N GLN A 920 -0.79 -16.74 -8.50
CA GLN A 920 -0.23 -16.13 -9.72
C GLN A 920 1.30 -16.09 -9.71
N GLY A 921 1.91 -16.25 -10.89
CA GLY A 921 3.36 -16.41 -11.07
C GLY A 921 3.90 -17.79 -10.67
N SER A 922 3.17 -18.57 -9.87
CA SER A 922 3.56 -19.94 -9.51
C SER A 922 3.14 -20.96 -10.57
N GLN A 923 3.69 -22.16 -10.46
CA GLN A 923 3.28 -23.34 -11.21
C GLN A 923 3.61 -24.60 -10.38
N SER A 924 2.86 -25.67 -10.61
CA SER A 924 3.10 -26.98 -9.99
C SER A 924 2.88 -28.10 -11.00
N ASP A 925 3.53 -29.24 -10.77
CA ASP A 925 3.40 -30.42 -11.62
C ASP A 925 1.96 -30.94 -11.61
N CYS A 926 1.36 -31.01 -10.43
CA CYS A 926 -0.06 -31.25 -10.25
C CYS A 926 -0.73 -30.02 -9.61
N ILE A 927 -1.86 -29.58 -10.17
CA ILE A 927 -2.77 -28.64 -9.51
C ILE A 927 -4.07 -29.33 -9.13
N VAL A 928 -4.52 -29.07 -7.90
CA VAL A 928 -5.85 -29.45 -7.43
C VAL A 928 -6.65 -28.16 -7.20
N TYR A 929 -7.70 -27.94 -7.99
CA TYR A 929 -8.57 -26.77 -7.87
C TYR A 929 -9.89 -27.15 -7.20
N SER A 930 -10.15 -26.59 -6.01
CA SER A 930 -11.39 -26.77 -5.26
C SER A 930 -12.25 -25.52 -5.36
N PHE A 931 -13.39 -25.61 -6.06
CA PHE A 931 -14.32 -24.49 -6.24
C PHE A 931 -14.95 -24.04 -4.91
N SER A 932 -15.27 -24.98 -4.01
CA SER A 932 -15.92 -24.70 -2.73
C SER A 932 -17.19 -23.85 -2.85
N VAL A 933 -17.91 -24.07 -3.95
CA VAL A 933 -19.18 -23.41 -4.23
C VAL A 933 -20.30 -24.26 -3.63
N ASN A 934 -20.97 -23.72 -2.64
CA ASN A 934 -22.07 -24.32 -1.90
C ASN A 934 -23.43 -23.68 -2.24
N ASP A 935 -23.44 -22.46 -2.80
CA ASP A 935 -24.62 -21.68 -3.16
C ASP A 935 -24.44 -20.96 -4.51
N GLU A 936 -25.54 -20.74 -5.22
CA GLU A 936 -25.53 -20.09 -6.55
C GLU A 936 -25.00 -18.66 -6.52
N ARG A 937 -25.24 -17.89 -5.46
CA ARG A 937 -24.78 -16.49 -5.35
C ARG A 937 -23.25 -16.40 -5.38
N GLN A 938 -22.55 -17.48 -5.02
CA GLN A 938 -21.10 -17.52 -5.10
C GLN A 938 -20.60 -17.43 -6.55
N LEU A 939 -21.40 -17.85 -7.52
CA LEU A 939 -21.07 -17.80 -8.95
C LEU A 939 -21.18 -16.39 -9.54
N GLU A 940 -21.80 -15.45 -8.84
CA GLU A 940 -21.93 -14.05 -9.30
C GLU A 940 -20.62 -13.28 -9.17
N TRP A 941 -19.80 -13.60 -8.16
CA TRP A 941 -18.58 -12.86 -7.83
C TRP A 941 -17.29 -13.69 -7.97
N LEU A 942 -17.40 -15.02 -8.10
CA LEU A 942 -16.24 -15.88 -8.31
C LEU A 942 -15.50 -15.60 -9.63
N PRO A 943 -16.19 -15.41 -10.79
CA PRO A 943 -15.54 -15.11 -12.06
C PRO A 943 -15.00 -13.68 -12.11
N SER A 944 -13.96 -13.46 -12.94
CA SER A 944 -13.53 -12.11 -13.32
C SER A 944 -13.58 -11.98 -14.85
N TYR A 945 -14.67 -11.43 -15.36
CA TYR A 945 -14.93 -11.42 -16.81
C TYR A 945 -14.21 -10.30 -17.56
N THR A 946 -13.75 -10.64 -18.76
CA THR A 946 -13.44 -9.70 -19.83
C THR A 946 -13.95 -10.29 -21.15
N GLU A 947 -14.19 -9.44 -22.14
CA GLU A 947 -14.61 -9.87 -23.47
C GLU A 947 -13.53 -9.48 -24.50
N GLU A 948 -13.24 -10.39 -25.41
CA GLU A 948 -12.41 -10.10 -26.58
C GLU A 948 -12.97 -10.83 -27.80
N ALA A 949 -13.14 -10.10 -28.91
CA ALA A 949 -13.65 -10.64 -30.17
C ALA A 949 -14.95 -11.46 -30.03
N GLY A 950 -15.87 -11.03 -29.14
CA GLY A 950 -17.14 -11.71 -28.89
C GLY A 950 -17.04 -12.96 -27.99
N GLN A 951 -15.88 -13.23 -27.39
CA GLN A 951 -15.64 -14.35 -26.49
C GLN A 951 -15.47 -13.90 -25.05
N LEU A 952 -16.27 -14.51 -24.16
CA LEU A 952 -16.24 -14.25 -22.72
C LEU A 952 -15.09 -15.03 -22.06
N ILE A 953 -14.21 -14.33 -21.35
CA ILE A 953 -13.02 -14.88 -20.69
C ILE A 953 -13.14 -14.67 -19.18
N ASP A 954 -13.09 -15.74 -18.40
CA ASP A 954 -12.89 -15.65 -16.94
C ASP A 954 -11.39 -15.65 -16.62
N ARG A 955 -10.88 -14.47 -16.26
CA ARG A 955 -9.48 -14.21 -15.93
C ARG A 955 -9.00 -15.03 -14.73
N LYS A 956 -9.85 -15.24 -13.72
CA LYS A 956 -9.51 -16.04 -12.52
C LYS A 956 -9.40 -17.51 -12.86
N LEU A 957 -10.39 -18.03 -13.60
CA LEU A 957 -10.35 -19.40 -14.07
C LEU A 957 -9.14 -19.65 -14.99
N ASN A 958 -8.86 -18.74 -15.92
CA ASN A 958 -7.69 -18.82 -16.79
C ASN A 958 -6.39 -18.93 -15.98
N VAL A 959 -6.20 -18.11 -14.96
CA VAL A 959 -5.03 -18.24 -14.08
C VAL A 959 -5.02 -19.61 -13.40
N ALA A 960 -6.11 -20.02 -12.76
CA ALA A 960 -6.19 -21.28 -12.00
C ALA A 960 -5.83 -22.51 -12.85
N LEU A 961 -6.43 -22.64 -14.04
CA LEU A 961 -6.21 -23.77 -14.94
C LEU A 961 -4.77 -23.81 -15.49
N THR A 962 -4.16 -22.65 -15.69
CA THR A 962 -2.85 -22.51 -16.35
C THR A 962 -1.66 -22.57 -15.39
N ARG A 963 -1.90 -22.97 -14.13
CA ARG A 963 -0.86 -23.23 -13.12
C ARG A 963 -0.30 -24.65 -13.19
N ALA A 964 -1.05 -25.58 -13.79
CA ALA A 964 -0.69 -26.98 -13.87
C ALA A 964 0.34 -27.23 -14.98
N ARG A 965 1.35 -28.08 -14.72
CA ARG A 965 2.28 -28.54 -15.75
C ARG A 965 1.90 -29.91 -16.31
N CYS A 966 1.69 -30.89 -15.45
CA CYS A 966 1.54 -32.31 -15.82
C CYS A 966 0.12 -32.82 -15.62
N GLN A 967 -0.54 -32.42 -14.52
CA GLN A 967 -1.87 -32.89 -14.12
C GLN A 967 -2.72 -31.78 -13.52
N LEU A 968 -4.03 -31.83 -13.75
CA LEU A 968 -5.04 -30.93 -13.20
C LEU A 968 -6.27 -31.71 -12.73
N PHE A 969 -6.56 -31.62 -11.43
CA PHE A 969 -7.78 -32.17 -10.83
C PHE A 969 -8.68 -31.03 -10.38
N VAL A 970 -9.95 -31.07 -10.75
CA VAL A 970 -10.93 -30.03 -10.41
C VAL A 970 -12.06 -30.65 -9.60
N LEU A 971 -12.40 -30.02 -8.47
CA LEU A 971 -13.47 -30.44 -7.57
C LEU A 971 -14.52 -29.36 -7.47
N GLY A 972 -15.78 -29.78 -7.42
CA GLY A 972 -16.88 -28.87 -7.16
C GLY A 972 -18.25 -29.53 -7.31
N ASN A 973 -19.29 -28.81 -6.98
CA ASN A 973 -20.67 -29.27 -7.15
C ASN A 973 -21.10 -29.05 -8.61
N SER A 974 -21.19 -30.14 -9.40
CA SER A 974 -21.51 -30.06 -10.83
C SER A 974 -22.83 -29.34 -11.11
N ALA A 975 -23.85 -29.56 -10.29
CA ALA A 975 -25.17 -28.96 -10.47
C ALA A 975 -25.16 -27.45 -10.27
N LEU A 976 -24.34 -26.95 -9.33
CA LEU A 976 -24.14 -25.51 -9.12
C LEU A 976 -23.24 -24.92 -10.21
N LEU A 977 -22.08 -25.52 -10.46
CA LEU A 977 -21.14 -25.01 -11.47
C LEU A 977 -21.78 -24.94 -12.86
N ALA A 978 -22.64 -25.90 -13.23
CA ALA A 978 -23.35 -25.90 -14.50
C ALA A 978 -24.28 -24.69 -14.70
N ARG A 979 -24.59 -23.89 -13.67
CA ARG A 979 -25.37 -22.65 -13.82
C ARG A 979 -24.56 -21.53 -14.48
N ASN A 980 -23.24 -21.60 -14.39
CA ASN A 980 -22.35 -20.73 -15.14
C ASN A 980 -21.99 -21.38 -16.50
N PRO A 981 -22.24 -20.73 -17.65
CA PRO A 981 -21.99 -21.34 -18.96
C PRO A 981 -20.55 -21.78 -19.19
N LEU A 982 -19.57 -21.00 -18.73
CA LEU A 982 -18.16 -21.31 -18.90
C LEU A 982 -17.72 -22.46 -17.99
N TYR A 983 -18.24 -22.52 -16.76
CA TYR A 983 -17.93 -23.64 -15.85
C TYR A 983 -18.62 -24.93 -16.29
N ARG A 984 -19.82 -24.85 -16.87
CA ARG A 984 -20.45 -26.01 -17.53
C ARG A 984 -19.54 -26.59 -18.62
N GLN A 985 -19.04 -25.74 -19.51
CA GLN A 985 -18.12 -26.15 -20.58
C GLN A 985 -16.82 -26.76 -20.03
N LEU A 986 -16.30 -26.23 -18.92
CA LEU A 986 -15.14 -26.81 -18.24
C LEU A 986 -15.45 -28.20 -17.68
N VAL A 987 -16.56 -28.36 -16.97
CA VAL A 987 -16.98 -29.65 -16.42
C VAL A 987 -17.15 -30.68 -17.54
N GLU A 988 -17.88 -30.33 -18.59
CA GLU A 988 -18.06 -31.19 -19.78
C GLU A 988 -16.72 -31.56 -20.43
N PHE A 989 -15.78 -30.61 -20.53
CA PHE A 989 -14.44 -30.86 -21.06
C PHE A 989 -13.62 -31.82 -20.20
N LEU A 990 -13.73 -31.73 -18.87
CA LEU A 990 -12.99 -32.57 -17.93
C LEU A 990 -13.62 -33.95 -17.71
N GLU A 991 -14.90 -34.12 -18.03
CA GLU A 991 -15.61 -35.39 -18.00
C GLU A 991 -15.45 -36.21 -19.30
N GLN A 992 -15.07 -35.55 -20.41
CA GLN A 992 -14.74 -36.24 -21.66
C GLN A 992 -13.44 -37.05 -21.48
N GLU A 993 -13.49 -38.36 -21.77
CA GLU A 993 -12.28 -39.17 -21.86
C GLU A 993 -11.49 -38.73 -23.11
N PRO A 994 -10.19 -38.40 -22.99
CA PRO A 994 -9.36 -38.26 -24.17
C PRO A 994 -9.26 -39.62 -24.87
N ASP A 995 -9.58 -39.64 -26.17
CA ASP A 995 -9.44 -40.81 -27.06
C ASP A 995 -8.03 -41.43 -27.01
#